data_AF-D6D2Z2-F1
#
_entry.id   AF-D6D2Z2-F1
#
_cell.length_a   1.000
_cell.length_b   1.000
_cell.length_c   1.000
_cell.angle_alpha   90.00
_cell.angle_beta   90.00
_cell.angle_gamma   90.00
#
_symmetry.space_group_name_H-M   'P 1'
#
loop_
_entity.id
_entity.type
_entity.pdbx_description
1 polymer ?
#
loop_
_entity_poly.entity_id
_entity_poly.type
_entity_poly.pdbx_seq_one_letter_code
_entity_poly.pdbx_strand_id
1 'polypeptide(L)'
;MNMNKRFLIPALAWSLLALSFAGCTDDNMSGSDPLPEGTEFDFGTTVESNRTRTYYDPADVANPDATSWKIFWNYESSLYDHIYIYSPQALASANQASYTVQATKDMVEPAPVAKDGDVGVQTNGVSNYDFYAMYPAKAVKSGSGKDTSLSATMPDRQTASTTEVMTDEAVGEFQTTADMDCALMIAKKTGYNPATEKTVNLEFEPFASMVDITVNGTTGSNTQSKVRITSVIIEANAPIAGSFMYDYKNDKFVFDADASNSITVDTKFADASGDKVGVMMGDGSLLKVRAFMIPNPDVTSLKVKVVTAESKTMTKNLNMNSFKPKQIHFVKLPKINVKDLKFDYTIWLSQLDPNIYLSEISLPGSALSFNYLMSDTYKKTQTMELKDQFNAGVRVFQCHVNTIDQTSSIDGGSTSVGIADSDGNSVLKSDNSGSWTLGDVLMALHKEMSGTHKDEFCVLAISDWISGITTAQLSTLYSRLKVVLDKAGEMGLIPTGINPNTTIGDVKGKVIIKVQLNGEYTDAWNQLSKANVWMNTYEQAAETAPYYSPMPYGAQPDKNAGGISAWALDGSGMNLIYSDCANPIRTGIILYSYNWRDGVQANATAVLTAYAQNYESTEHRNFSMTYLGGCGGGNNRSSYTTSTVASTLNALWLNIDKPTLKPWGWVMFNCVGTEATTTQGIQAVIEHNADPEFKLARRSAAKAKPSGDTKGIANGGTVF
;
A
#
# COMPACT_ATOMS: atom_id res chain seq x y z
N MET A 1 -44.89 44.74 46.66
CA MET A 1 -45.67 43.80 45.83
C MET A 1 -44.99 43.72 44.47
N ASN A 2 -44.14 42.70 44.27
CA ASN A 2 -43.76 42.14 42.98
C ASN A 2 -43.00 40.84 43.27
N MET A 3 -43.79 39.77 43.29
CA MET A 3 -43.34 38.39 43.20
C MET A 3 -43.42 37.99 41.73
N ASN A 4 -42.39 37.31 41.23
CA ASN A 4 -42.45 35.97 40.60
C ASN A 4 -41.05 35.66 40.02
N LYS A 5 -40.21 34.86 40.70
CA LYS A 5 -40.14 33.37 40.72
C LYS A 5 -39.73 32.80 39.35
N ARG A 6 -38.44 32.54 39.07
CA ARG A 6 -37.52 31.44 39.49
C ARG A 6 -37.87 30.07 38.89
N PHE A 7 -36.87 29.42 38.27
CA PHE A 7 -36.36 28.05 38.46
C PHE A 7 -35.24 27.79 37.42
N LEU A 8 -34.11 27.10 37.63
CA LEU A 8 -33.44 26.45 38.76
C LEU A 8 -32.00 26.12 38.29
N ILE A 9 -30.97 26.53 39.03
CA ILE A 9 -29.65 25.91 39.02
C ILE A 9 -29.30 25.63 40.50
N PRO A 10 -29.16 24.36 40.90
CA PRO A 10 -28.33 23.98 42.03
C PRO A 10 -27.19 23.07 41.52
N ALA A 11 -25.93 23.49 41.64
CA ALA A 11 -25.07 23.11 42.75
C ALA A 11 -24.88 21.57 42.85
N LEU A 12 -23.73 21.09 42.36
CA LEU A 12 -23.08 19.90 42.89
C LEU A 12 -21.61 20.19 43.10
N ALA A 13 -21.19 19.94 44.33
CA ALA A 13 -19.94 20.31 44.94
C ALA A 13 -18.75 19.64 44.25
N TRP A 14 -17.75 20.45 43.89
CA TRP A 14 -16.40 19.98 43.69
C TRP A 14 -15.78 19.76 45.07
N SER A 15 -15.78 18.51 45.53
CA SER A 15 -14.94 18.10 46.65
C SER A 15 -13.48 18.16 46.21
N LEU A 16 -12.82 19.26 46.54
CA LEU A 16 -11.37 19.32 46.74
C LEU A 16 -11.02 18.32 47.86
N LEU A 17 -10.69 17.09 47.48
CA LEU A 17 -9.96 16.18 48.37
C LEU A 17 -8.47 16.39 48.08
N ALA A 18 -7.91 17.36 48.78
CA ALA A 18 -6.48 17.41 49.04
C ALA A 18 -6.11 16.16 49.85
N LEU A 19 -5.72 15.08 49.17
CA LEU A 19 -4.86 14.06 49.78
C LEU A 19 -3.43 14.55 49.59
N SER A 20 -3.05 15.39 50.55
CA SER A 20 -1.70 15.64 50.98
C SER A 20 -0.83 14.39 50.84
N PHE A 21 0.31 14.56 50.16
CA PHE A 21 1.53 13.81 50.40
C PHE A 21 1.67 13.45 51.88
N ALA A 22 1.44 12.20 52.22
CA ALA A 22 2.16 11.58 53.31
C ALA A 22 3.54 11.24 52.73
N GLY A 23 4.44 12.24 52.72
CA GLY A 23 5.84 11.95 52.99
C GLY A 23 5.89 11.42 54.41
N CYS A 24 5.73 10.11 54.57
CA CYS A 24 6.14 9.45 55.80
C CYS A 24 7.66 9.42 55.78
N THR A 25 8.21 10.34 56.58
CA THR A 25 9.45 10.24 57.35
C THR A 25 10.64 9.54 56.70
N ASP A 26 11.75 10.29 56.63
CA ASP A 26 13.09 9.77 56.90
C ASP A 26 13.04 8.92 58.19
N ASP A 27 12.60 7.67 58.08
CA ASP A 27 13.04 6.63 58.97
C ASP A 27 14.29 6.06 58.34
N ASN A 28 15.40 6.18 59.07
CA ASN A 28 16.61 5.43 58.85
C ASN A 28 16.26 3.95 58.69
N MET A 29 15.99 3.50 57.46
CA MET A 29 16.13 2.10 57.09
C MET A 29 17.63 1.81 57.16
N SER A 30 18.07 1.40 58.34
CA SER A 30 19.34 0.70 58.51
C SER A 30 19.39 -0.42 57.49
N GLY A 31 20.33 -0.32 56.55
CA GLY A 31 20.31 -1.09 55.31
C GLY A 31 20.28 -2.60 55.49
N SER A 32 19.44 -3.24 54.66
CA SER A 32 19.65 -4.57 54.04
C SER A 32 18.33 -5.15 53.48
N ASP A 33 17.18 -4.60 53.85
CA ASP A 33 15.89 -5.21 53.55
C ASP A 33 15.38 -4.82 52.15
N PRO A 34 14.89 -5.77 51.34
CA PRO A 34 14.33 -5.48 50.02
C PRO A 34 13.09 -4.59 50.14
N LEU A 35 12.90 -3.67 49.18
CA LEU A 35 11.70 -2.83 49.09
C LEU A 35 10.43 -3.71 49.15
N PRO A 36 9.36 -3.27 49.85
CA PRO A 36 8.11 -4.01 49.93
C PRO A 36 7.57 -4.37 48.54
N GLU A 37 7.01 -5.57 48.38
CA GLU A 37 6.33 -6.00 47.15
C GLU A 37 5.25 -4.99 46.74
N GLY A 38 5.15 -4.70 45.44
CA GLY A 38 4.20 -3.73 44.90
C GLY A 38 4.67 -2.27 44.93
N THR A 39 5.89 -2.00 45.43
CA THR A 39 6.50 -0.66 45.35
C THR A 39 6.88 -0.36 43.90
N GLU A 40 6.50 0.80 43.38
CA GLU A 40 6.91 1.25 42.04
C GLU A 40 8.39 1.68 42.01
N PHE A 41 9.10 1.34 40.94
CA PHE A 41 10.46 1.83 40.72
C PHE A 41 10.45 3.26 40.19
N ASP A 42 11.33 4.10 40.74
CA ASP A 42 11.68 5.39 40.17
C ASP A 42 12.74 5.20 39.06
N PHE A 43 12.45 5.73 37.88
CA PHE A 43 13.33 5.66 36.73
C PHE A 43 13.89 7.05 36.37
N GLY A 44 15.10 7.04 35.83
CA GLY A 44 15.70 8.17 35.12
C GLY A 44 16.37 7.65 33.85
N THR A 45 16.55 8.51 32.85
CA THR A 45 17.18 8.11 31.59
C THR A 45 18.35 9.01 31.25
N THR A 46 19.43 8.41 30.80
CA THR A 46 20.60 9.11 30.27
C THR A 46 20.84 8.69 28.84
N VAL A 47 21.48 9.59 28.10
CA VAL A 47 22.12 9.29 26.81
C VAL A 47 23.60 9.58 27.02
N GLU A 48 24.50 8.71 26.54
CA GLU A 48 25.95 8.86 26.77
C GLU A 48 26.45 10.30 26.50
N SER A 49 27.25 10.80 27.45
CA SER A 49 27.70 12.19 27.57
C SER A 49 28.42 12.76 26.33
N ASN A 50 28.09 14.01 25.98
CA ASN A 50 28.89 15.00 25.23
C ASN A 50 28.84 15.06 23.69
N ARG A 51 27.72 14.71 23.02
CA ARG A 51 27.31 15.19 21.66
C ARG A 51 26.07 14.41 21.19
N THR A 52 24.90 15.01 21.29
CA THR A 52 23.62 14.28 21.26
C THR A 52 22.63 14.97 20.26
N ARG A 53 21.58 14.32 19.67
CA ARG A 53 20.51 14.80 18.69
C ARG A 53 19.36 13.83 18.31
N THR A 54 18.12 13.99 18.80
CA THR A 54 16.89 13.35 18.21
C THR A 54 16.23 14.20 17.12
N TYR A 55 16.88 15.27 16.70
CA TYR A 55 16.51 16.05 15.52
C TYR A 55 17.79 16.49 14.78
N TYR A 56 17.71 16.62 13.45
CA TYR A 56 18.79 17.18 12.63
C TYR A 56 18.71 18.70 12.60
N ASP A 57 19.71 19.44 13.11
CA ASP A 57 19.90 20.83 12.67
C ASP A 57 20.81 20.88 11.41
N PRO A 58 20.36 21.55 10.32
CA PRO A 58 21.06 21.66 9.04
C PRO A 58 22.49 22.25 9.09
N ALA A 59 22.86 23.00 10.14
CA ALA A 59 24.18 23.64 10.24
C ALA A 59 25.34 22.67 10.56
N ASP A 60 25.05 21.43 10.96
CA ASP A 60 26.02 20.46 11.50
C ASP A 60 26.44 19.37 10.50
N VAL A 61 26.18 19.56 9.20
CA VAL A 61 26.57 18.63 8.14
C VAL A 61 28.03 18.84 7.74
N ALA A 62 28.97 18.19 8.42
CA ALA A 62 30.36 18.12 7.94
C ALA A 62 31.20 16.96 8.54
N ASN A 63 30.65 15.78 8.80
CA ASN A 63 31.51 14.61 8.99
C ASN A 63 30.97 13.34 8.30
N PRO A 64 31.41 13.06 7.06
CA PRO A 64 31.08 11.80 6.37
C PRO A 64 31.68 10.55 7.05
N ASP A 65 32.56 10.72 8.04
CA ASP A 65 33.18 9.62 8.80
C ASP A 65 32.44 9.29 10.10
N ALA A 66 31.28 9.91 10.36
CA ALA A 66 30.48 9.61 11.54
C ALA A 66 29.93 8.18 11.49
N THR A 67 30.25 7.36 12.49
CA THR A 67 29.80 5.96 12.57
C THR A 67 28.60 5.75 13.49
N SER A 68 28.25 6.75 14.30
CA SER A 68 27.17 6.68 15.28
C SER A 68 26.25 7.88 15.20
N TRP A 69 25.02 7.67 15.65
CA TRP A 69 24.01 8.70 15.79
C TRP A 69 24.35 9.64 16.94
N LYS A 70 24.18 10.94 16.71
CA LYS A 70 23.90 11.85 17.82
C LYS A 70 22.44 11.57 18.22
N ILE A 71 22.11 11.45 19.52
CA ILE A 71 20.75 11.14 20.03
C ILE A 71 20.39 12.07 21.20
N PHE A 72 19.24 12.75 21.23
CA PHE A 72 18.77 13.56 22.37
C PHE A 72 17.42 13.01 22.86
N TRP A 73 16.86 13.54 23.92
CA TRP A 73 15.42 13.43 24.15
C TRP A 73 14.75 14.69 23.61
N ASN A 74 13.54 14.57 23.08
CA ASN A 74 12.73 15.71 22.73
C ASN A 74 12.40 16.49 24.02
N TYR A 75 12.65 17.80 24.01
CA TYR A 75 12.42 18.67 25.17
C TYR A 75 11.10 19.46 25.05
N GLU A 76 10.41 19.40 23.90
CA GLU A 76 9.11 20.04 23.75
C GLU A 76 8.02 19.15 24.35
N SER A 77 7.27 19.67 25.32
CA SER A 77 6.32 18.87 26.09
C SER A 77 5.21 18.22 25.27
N SER A 78 4.87 18.77 24.10
CA SER A 78 3.91 18.18 23.17
C SER A 78 4.48 17.06 22.31
N LEU A 79 5.80 16.86 22.35
CA LEU A 79 6.56 15.94 21.52
C LEU A 79 7.50 15.07 22.36
N TYR A 80 7.27 14.98 23.68
CA TYR A 80 8.09 14.15 24.55
C TYR A 80 8.17 12.72 24.05
N ASP A 81 9.36 12.15 24.22
CA ASP A 81 9.66 10.78 23.82
C ASP A 81 9.06 9.79 24.82
N HIS A 82 8.63 8.63 24.34
CA HIS A 82 8.08 7.56 25.18
C HIS A 82 8.95 6.32 25.08
N ILE A 83 9.25 5.69 26.21
CA ILE A 83 10.05 4.46 26.32
C ILE A 83 9.26 3.33 26.95
N TYR A 84 9.59 2.09 26.60
CA TYR A 84 9.02 0.90 27.23
C TYR A 84 10.07 0.23 28.11
N ILE A 85 9.69 -0.15 29.33
CA ILE A 85 10.60 -0.76 30.31
C ILE A 85 10.01 -2.10 30.77
N TYR A 86 10.86 -3.12 30.91
CA TYR A 86 10.54 -4.46 31.39
C TYR A 86 11.57 -4.95 32.40
N SER A 87 11.12 -5.69 33.42
CA SER A 87 11.98 -6.44 34.33
C SER A 87 11.44 -7.85 34.57
N PRO A 88 12.20 -8.93 34.32
CA PRO A 88 11.72 -10.31 34.54
C PRO A 88 11.53 -10.65 36.02
N GLN A 89 12.22 -9.96 36.93
CA GLN A 89 12.12 -10.21 38.37
C GLN A 89 11.03 -9.37 39.06
N ALA A 90 10.47 -8.38 38.37
CA ALA A 90 9.37 -7.55 38.86
C ALA A 90 8.06 -8.33 39.02
N LEU A 91 7.08 -7.74 39.70
CA LEU A 91 5.79 -8.36 39.98
C LEU A 91 5.09 -8.70 38.66
N ALA A 92 4.68 -9.96 38.46
CA ALA A 92 4.19 -10.44 37.16
C ALA A 92 3.00 -9.63 36.58
N SER A 93 2.15 -9.03 37.43
CA SER A 93 1.04 -8.17 37.01
C SER A 93 1.46 -6.73 36.65
N ALA A 94 2.70 -6.34 36.95
CA ALA A 94 3.23 -4.99 36.80
C ALA A 94 4.74 -5.03 36.50
N ASN A 95 5.19 -5.94 35.64
CA ASN A 95 6.60 -6.13 35.33
C ASN A 95 7.08 -5.35 34.10
N GLN A 96 6.17 -4.58 33.49
CA GLN A 96 6.43 -3.79 32.29
C GLN A 96 5.47 -2.62 32.17
N ALA A 97 5.94 -1.49 31.67
CA ALA A 97 5.14 -0.27 31.48
C ALA A 97 5.79 0.69 30.47
N SER A 98 5.01 1.66 29.99
CA SER A 98 5.50 2.78 29.16
C SER A 98 5.67 4.04 30.00
N TYR A 99 6.67 4.86 29.65
CA TYR A 99 7.04 6.07 30.35
C TYR A 99 7.35 7.21 29.38
N THR A 100 6.90 8.42 29.71
CA THR A 100 7.25 9.69 29.07
C THR A 100 8.59 10.20 29.60
N VAL A 101 9.52 10.55 28.71
CA VAL A 101 10.79 11.20 29.06
C VAL A 101 10.61 12.71 29.09
N GLN A 102 10.74 13.31 30.28
CA GLN A 102 10.51 14.74 30.51
C GLN A 102 11.83 15.52 30.45
N ALA A 103 12.46 15.53 29.27
CA ALA A 103 13.72 16.22 29.08
C ALA A 103 13.56 17.75 29.02
N THR A 104 14.66 18.46 29.30
CA THR A 104 14.75 19.92 29.19
C THR A 104 15.95 20.30 28.32
N LYS A 105 15.90 21.50 27.74
CA LYS A 105 16.91 21.97 26.77
C LYS A 105 18.34 22.02 27.32
N ASP A 106 18.50 22.29 28.62
CA ASP A 106 19.79 22.53 29.27
C ASP A 106 20.13 21.45 30.34
N MET A 107 19.58 20.24 30.20
CA MET A 107 19.73 19.20 31.22
C MET A 107 21.16 18.63 31.30
N VAL A 108 21.71 18.57 32.51
CA VAL A 108 23.05 18.01 32.82
C VAL A 108 22.94 16.65 33.55
N GLU A 109 21.74 16.31 34.00
CA GLU A 109 21.40 15.11 34.78
C GLU A 109 20.49 14.17 33.97
N PRO A 110 20.34 12.89 34.38
CA PRO A 110 19.35 11.98 33.80
C PRO A 110 17.97 12.64 33.66
N ALA A 111 17.37 12.56 32.47
CA ALA A 111 16.03 13.08 32.24
C ALA A 111 15.03 12.28 33.10
N PRO A 112 14.21 12.96 33.92
CA PRO A 112 13.17 12.31 34.71
C PRO A 112 12.17 11.67 33.77
N VAL A 113 11.61 10.53 34.19
CA VAL A 113 10.56 9.86 33.44
C VAL A 113 9.31 9.72 34.28
N ALA A 114 8.16 9.85 33.62
CA ALA A 114 6.85 9.71 34.22
C ALA A 114 6.10 8.56 33.56
N LYS A 115 5.43 7.71 34.33
CA LYS A 115 4.62 6.61 33.77
C LYS A 115 3.48 7.14 32.92
N ASP A 116 3.20 6.47 31.81
CA ASP A 116 2.11 6.84 30.89
C ASP A 116 0.74 6.37 31.39
N GLY A 117 0.71 5.30 32.19
CA GLY A 117 -0.50 4.69 32.74
C GLY A 117 -0.59 4.75 34.26
N ASP A 118 -1.63 4.13 34.82
CA ASP A 118 -1.90 4.14 36.26
C ASP A 118 -0.82 3.43 37.09
N VAL A 119 -0.21 2.39 36.50
CA VAL A 119 0.72 1.47 37.17
C VAL A 119 2.06 1.45 36.43
N GLY A 120 3.16 1.67 37.16
CA GLY A 120 4.53 1.47 36.69
C GLY A 120 5.07 0.07 36.97
N VAL A 121 6.34 -0.17 36.66
CA VAL A 121 7.03 -1.42 37.03
C VAL A 121 7.17 -1.52 38.55
N GLN A 122 6.81 -2.66 39.13
CA GLN A 122 6.76 -2.87 40.58
C GLN A 122 7.67 -3.99 41.09
N THR A 123 8.18 -3.83 42.31
CA THR A 123 9.01 -4.82 43.00
C THR A 123 8.23 -6.10 43.31
N ASN A 124 8.93 -7.25 43.34
CA ASN A 124 8.40 -8.55 43.75
C ASN A 124 9.10 -9.11 45.00
N GLY A 125 9.69 -8.23 45.83
CA GLY A 125 10.38 -8.61 47.07
C GLY A 125 11.76 -9.28 46.90
N VAL A 126 12.33 -9.34 45.69
CA VAL A 126 13.71 -9.84 45.47
C VAL A 126 14.75 -8.73 45.67
N SER A 127 16.02 -9.10 45.87
CA SER A 127 17.11 -8.14 46.11
C SER A 127 17.73 -7.53 44.86
N ASN A 128 17.64 -8.19 43.71
CA ASN A 128 18.26 -7.74 42.46
C ASN A 128 17.28 -7.81 41.30
N TYR A 129 17.32 -6.79 40.45
CA TYR A 129 16.47 -6.67 39.27
C TYR A 129 17.33 -6.38 38.04
N ASP A 130 16.94 -6.98 36.92
CA ASP A 130 17.43 -6.58 35.61
C ASP A 130 16.32 -5.79 34.91
N PHE A 131 16.71 -4.72 34.23
CA PHE A 131 15.82 -3.88 33.44
C PHE A 131 16.28 -3.85 31.99
N TYR A 132 15.31 -4.03 31.09
CA TYR A 132 15.46 -3.94 29.65
C TYR A 132 14.48 -2.90 29.14
N ALA A 133 14.97 -1.98 28.30
CA ALA A 133 14.12 -0.94 27.76
C ALA A 133 14.37 -0.71 26.27
N MET A 134 13.36 -0.17 25.60
CA MET A 134 13.41 0.17 24.19
C MET A 134 12.63 1.46 23.91
N TYR A 135 13.15 2.23 22.97
CA TYR A 135 12.50 3.40 22.38
C TYR A 135 12.23 3.16 20.88
N PRO A 136 11.13 3.71 20.34
CA PRO A 136 10.02 4.32 21.07
C PRO A 136 9.10 3.24 21.66
N ALA A 137 8.37 3.58 22.72
CA ALA A 137 7.47 2.64 23.39
C ALA A 137 6.45 2.01 22.41
N LYS A 138 5.97 2.81 21.45
CA LYS A 138 5.00 2.36 20.44
C LYS A 138 5.55 1.32 19.45
N ALA A 139 6.87 1.21 19.31
CA ALA A 139 7.46 0.15 18.51
C ALA A 139 7.41 -1.20 19.24
N VAL A 140 7.27 -1.21 20.57
CA VAL A 140 7.29 -2.41 21.40
C VAL A 140 5.90 -3.03 21.49
N LYS A 141 5.82 -4.35 21.28
CA LYS A 141 4.60 -5.11 21.52
C LYS A 141 4.35 -5.18 23.02
N SER A 142 3.29 -4.50 23.48
CA SER A 142 2.89 -4.55 24.89
C SER A 142 2.71 -5.99 25.37
N GLY A 143 3.19 -6.29 26.57
CA GLY A 143 3.12 -7.64 27.12
C GLY A 143 4.22 -8.60 26.65
N SER A 144 5.15 -8.18 25.78
CA SER A 144 6.12 -9.09 25.15
C SER A 144 7.33 -9.46 25.99
N GLY A 145 7.54 -8.80 27.13
CA GLY A 145 8.70 -9.04 28.00
C GLY A 145 8.79 -10.50 28.43
N LYS A 146 9.90 -11.16 28.07
CA LYS A 146 10.16 -12.54 28.46
C LYS A 146 11.64 -12.77 28.66
N ASP A 147 12.02 -13.31 29.83
CA ASP A 147 13.40 -13.58 30.20
C ASP A 147 14.28 -12.32 30.03
N THR A 148 15.17 -12.31 29.03
CA THR A 148 16.06 -11.18 28.72
C THR A 148 15.69 -10.50 27.39
N SER A 149 14.44 -10.60 26.97
CA SER A 149 14.00 -10.22 25.64
C SER A 149 12.76 -9.33 25.61
N LEU A 150 12.67 -8.49 24.58
CA LEU A 150 11.49 -7.70 24.20
C LEU A 150 11.17 -7.90 22.72
N SER A 151 9.89 -7.81 22.35
CA SER A 151 9.45 -7.80 20.95
C SER A 151 9.06 -6.41 20.48
N ALA A 152 9.48 -6.03 19.29
CA ALA A 152 9.19 -4.76 18.66
C ALA A 152 9.01 -4.88 17.14
N THR A 153 8.58 -3.80 16.50
CA THR A 153 8.34 -3.73 15.06
C THR A 153 9.08 -2.54 14.46
N MET A 154 9.84 -2.80 13.39
CA MET A 154 10.38 -1.75 12.51
C MET A 154 9.49 -1.69 11.26
N PRO A 155 8.85 -0.57 10.93
CA PRO A 155 8.01 -0.51 9.75
C PRO A 155 8.87 -0.64 8.47
N ASP A 156 8.35 -1.41 7.52
CA ASP A 156 8.92 -1.57 6.17
C ASP A 156 8.54 -0.41 5.24
N ARG A 157 7.64 0.47 5.68
CA ARG A 157 7.33 1.76 5.05
C ARG A 157 7.63 2.87 6.03
N GLN A 158 8.61 3.69 5.70
CA GLN A 158 9.04 4.81 6.52
C GLN A 158 8.67 6.11 5.85
N THR A 159 8.34 7.11 6.67
CA THR A 159 7.95 8.42 6.18
C THR A 159 9.15 9.35 6.13
N ALA A 160 9.30 10.09 5.04
CA ALA A 160 10.12 11.29 5.03
C ALA A 160 9.20 12.51 5.25
N SER A 161 9.72 13.57 5.86
CA SER A 161 8.97 14.81 6.03
C SER A 161 9.78 16.04 5.60
N THR A 162 9.07 17.11 5.27
CA THR A 162 9.61 18.39 4.84
C THR A 162 8.59 19.50 5.11
N THR A 163 9.06 20.74 5.20
CA THR A 163 8.24 21.96 5.16
C THR A 163 8.20 22.60 3.77
N GLU A 164 9.03 22.11 2.83
CA GLU A 164 9.05 22.59 1.45
C GLU A 164 7.81 22.13 0.68
N VAL A 165 7.28 23.03 -0.14
CA VAL A 165 6.16 22.76 -1.05
C VAL A 165 6.71 22.31 -2.39
N MET A 166 6.25 21.15 -2.88
CA MET A 166 6.74 20.61 -4.14
C MET A 166 6.22 21.39 -5.34
N THR A 167 7.04 21.43 -6.41
CA THR A 167 6.71 22.08 -7.68
C THR A 167 7.14 21.20 -8.87
N ASP A 168 6.90 21.68 -10.08
CA ASP A 168 7.42 21.08 -11.32
C ASP A 168 8.85 21.55 -11.65
N GLU A 169 9.45 22.39 -10.80
CA GLU A 169 10.83 22.81 -10.92
C GLU A 169 11.80 21.89 -10.20
N ALA A 170 12.95 21.68 -10.83
CA ALA A 170 13.99 20.83 -10.27
C ALA A 170 14.55 21.46 -9.00
N VAL A 171 14.69 20.64 -7.95
CA VAL A 171 15.30 21.09 -6.70
C VAL A 171 16.80 21.34 -6.87
N GLY A 172 17.36 22.24 -6.05
CA GLY A 172 18.80 22.39 -5.89
C GLY A 172 19.35 21.29 -4.98
N GLU A 173 19.63 21.62 -3.73
CA GLU A 173 19.86 20.63 -2.68
C GLU A 173 18.63 20.56 -1.78
N PHE A 174 18.05 19.37 -1.66
CA PHE A 174 16.86 19.12 -0.87
C PHE A 174 17.12 17.99 0.13
N GLN A 175 16.93 18.28 1.42
CA GLN A 175 17.14 17.34 2.50
C GLN A 175 15.83 17.06 3.23
N THR A 176 15.45 15.79 3.32
CA THR A 176 14.27 15.38 4.06
C THR A 176 14.61 15.09 5.52
N THR A 177 13.62 15.24 6.39
CA THR A 177 13.65 14.70 7.75
C THR A 177 13.25 13.23 7.72
N ALA A 178 13.94 12.41 8.51
CA ALA A 178 13.70 10.97 8.59
C ALA A 178 12.52 10.66 9.54
N ASP A 179 12.00 9.44 9.44
CA ASP A 179 11.01 8.91 10.38
C ASP A 179 11.68 8.62 11.73
N MET A 180 11.59 9.57 12.67
CA MET A 180 12.26 9.43 13.97
C MET A 180 11.62 8.35 14.86
N ASP A 181 10.42 7.88 14.54
CA ASP A 181 9.81 6.74 15.23
C ASP A 181 10.52 5.42 14.91
N CYS A 182 11.31 5.41 13.84
CA CYS A 182 12.13 4.27 13.43
C CYS A 182 13.54 4.34 14.03
N ALA A 183 13.88 5.40 14.76
CA ALA A 183 15.18 5.59 15.41
C ALA A 183 15.29 4.76 16.68
N LEU A 184 15.19 3.43 16.56
CA LEU A 184 15.15 2.53 17.70
C LEU A 184 16.39 2.68 18.58
N MET A 185 16.16 2.68 19.89
CA MET A 185 17.22 2.67 20.91
C MET A 185 16.92 1.62 21.95
N ILE A 186 17.97 1.14 22.62
CA ILE A 186 17.83 0.17 23.70
C ILE A 186 18.61 0.62 24.94
N ALA A 187 18.18 0.16 26.11
CA ALA A 187 18.94 0.27 27.35
C ALA A 187 18.86 -1.05 28.12
N LYS A 188 19.90 -1.36 28.89
CA LYS A 188 19.88 -2.45 29.88
C LYS A 188 20.60 -2.06 31.15
N LYS A 189 20.05 -2.44 32.29
CA LYS A 189 20.68 -2.31 33.61
C LYS A 189 20.51 -3.64 34.34
N THR A 190 21.60 -4.32 34.63
CA THR A 190 21.57 -5.62 35.30
C THR A 190 22.01 -5.52 36.76
N GLY A 191 21.44 -6.34 37.62
CA GLY A 191 21.81 -6.42 39.03
C GLY A 191 21.52 -5.14 39.83
N TYR A 192 20.49 -4.39 39.44
CA TYR A 192 20.03 -3.22 40.20
C TYR A 192 19.54 -3.66 41.58
N ASN A 193 20.07 -3.01 42.62
CA ASN A 193 19.67 -3.29 44.00
C ASN A 193 19.01 -2.06 44.63
N PRO A 194 17.69 -2.10 44.91
CA PRO A 194 16.97 -0.97 45.47
C PRO A 194 17.40 -0.60 46.91
N ALA A 195 18.12 -1.47 47.62
CA ALA A 195 18.66 -1.16 48.94
C ALA A 195 19.89 -0.24 48.88
N THR A 196 20.55 -0.14 47.73
CA THR A 196 21.78 0.66 47.53
C THR A 196 21.64 1.75 46.48
N GLU A 197 20.70 1.61 45.54
CA GLU A 197 20.43 2.57 44.48
C GLU A 197 18.99 3.10 44.64
N LYS A 198 18.82 4.43 44.56
CA LYS A 198 17.50 5.09 44.71
C LYS A 198 16.69 5.14 43.40
N THR A 199 17.37 5.28 42.28
CA THR A 199 16.75 5.47 40.96
C THR A 199 17.39 4.51 39.97
N VAL A 200 16.57 3.85 39.16
CA VAL A 200 17.06 3.04 38.04
C VAL A 200 17.44 3.99 36.91
N ASN A 201 18.74 4.27 36.74
CA ASN A 201 19.23 5.01 35.59
C ASN A 201 19.42 4.08 34.39
N LEU A 202 18.65 4.32 33.32
CA LEU A 202 18.75 3.60 32.06
C LEU A 202 19.55 4.44 31.06
N GLU A 203 20.68 3.91 30.60
CA GLU A 203 21.52 4.52 29.57
C GLU A 203 21.12 3.98 28.20
N PHE A 204 20.50 4.84 27.39
CA PHE A 204 20.04 4.47 26.05
C PHE A 204 21.16 4.62 25.02
N GLU A 205 21.35 3.56 24.23
CA GLU A 205 22.25 3.54 23.07
C GLU A 205 21.47 3.41 21.75
N PRO A 206 22.00 3.96 20.64
CA PRO A 206 21.45 3.71 19.32
C PRO A 206 21.37 2.21 19.02
N PHE A 207 20.21 1.74 18.58
CA PHE A 207 20.00 0.35 18.20
C PHE A 207 19.87 0.21 16.68
N ALA A 208 19.05 1.02 16.03
CA ALA A 208 18.85 0.92 14.59
C ALA A 208 20.12 1.27 13.79
N SER A 209 20.36 0.53 12.70
CA SER A 209 21.31 0.96 11.65
C SER A 209 20.65 2.01 10.75
N MET A 210 21.43 2.90 10.12
CA MET A 210 20.90 3.83 9.11
C MET A 210 21.55 3.71 7.77
N VAL A 211 20.76 4.05 6.75
CA VAL A 211 21.29 4.42 5.44
C VAL A 211 20.98 5.89 5.18
N ASP A 212 22.02 6.71 5.04
CA ASP A 212 21.92 8.11 4.58
C ASP A 212 22.23 8.15 3.08
N ILE A 213 21.18 8.35 2.28
CA ILE A 213 21.18 8.17 0.83
C ILE A 213 21.19 9.55 0.16
N THR A 214 22.24 9.82 -0.61
CA THR A 214 22.26 10.95 -1.55
C THR A 214 21.90 10.46 -2.95
N VAL A 215 20.71 10.85 -3.41
CA VAL A 215 20.25 10.70 -4.79
C VAL A 215 20.75 11.89 -5.61
N ASN A 216 21.60 11.62 -6.60
CA ASN A 216 22.06 12.66 -7.53
C ASN A 216 21.04 12.87 -8.65
N GLY A 217 20.96 14.12 -9.11
CA GLY A 217 20.15 14.53 -10.25
C GLY A 217 20.59 13.91 -11.58
N THR A 218 19.99 14.38 -12.66
CA THR A 218 20.16 13.81 -14.00
C THR A 218 21.51 14.16 -14.62
N THR A 219 21.89 13.40 -15.65
CA THR A 219 22.99 13.76 -16.57
C THR A 219 22.45 14.81 -17.56
N GLY A 220 22.79 16.10 -17.38
CA GLY A 220 22.17 17.25 -18.05
C GLY A 220 22.26 17.37 -19.59
N SER A 221 22.52 16.29 -20.34
CA SER A 221 22.74 16.30 -21.79
C SER A 221 21.61 15.70 -22.64
N ASN A 222 20.44 15.41 -22.08
CA ASN A 222 19.32 14.77 -22.79
C ASN A 222 18.08 15.68 -22.89
N THR A 223 17.29 15.51 -23.96
CA THR A 223 16.02 16.21 -24.23
C THR A 223 14.93 15.97 -23.19
N GLN A 224 15.06 14.91 -22.38
CA GLN A 224 14.28 14.67 -21.17
C GLN A 224 15.26 14.77 -19.98
N SER A 225 15.38 15.97 -19.43
CA SER A 225 16.43 16.34 -18.46
C SER A 225 15.98 16.28 -17.01
N LYS A 226 14.69 16.02 -16.76
CA LYS A 226 14.13 15.98 -15.42
C LYS A 226 13.41 14.66 -15.15
N VAL A 227 13.43 14.20 -13.91
CA VAL A 227 12.68 13.03 -13.43
C VAL A 227 12.05 13.33 -12.09
N ARG A 228 10.83 12.84 -11.85
CA ARG A 228 10.16 12.99 -10.56
C ARG A 228 10.38 11.74 -9.72
N ILE A 229 11.03 11.86 -8.56
CA ILE A 229 11.30 10.76 -7.63
C ILE A 229 10.15 10.62 -6.64
N THR A 230 9.56 9.42 -6.55
CA THR A 230 8.41 9.14 -5.67
C THR A 230 8.80 8.30 -4.47
N SER A 231 9.83 7.46 -4.57
CA SER A 231 10.31 6.69 -3.42
C SER A 231 11.77 6.25 -3.56
N VAL A 232 12.34 5.86 -2.41
CA VAL A 232 13.62 5.17 -2.32
C VAL A 232 13.40 3.85 -1.59
N ILE A 233 13.79 2.74 -2.22
CA ILE A 233 13.63 1.39 -1.70
C ILE A 233 15.01 0.84 -1.35
N ILE A 234 15.14 0.29 -0.15
CA ILE A 234 16.30 -0.45 0.32
C ILE A 234 15.91 -1.92 0.34
N GLU A 235 16.75 -2.78 -0.23
CA GLU A 235 16.56 -4.23 -0.23
C GLU A 235 17.81 -4.91 0.34
N ALA A 236 17.63 -5.96 1.12
CA ALA A 236 18.68 -6.75 1.75
C ALA A 236 18.54 -8.25 1.43
N ASN A 237 19.56 -9.03 1.75
CA ASN A 237 19.51 -10.49 1.67
C ASN A 237 18.99 -11.17 2.96
N ALA A 238 18.67 -10.39 3.99
CA ALA A 238 18.10 -10.84 5.26
C ALA A 238 17.16 -9.75 5.81
N PRO A 239 16.30 -10.05 6.81
CA PRO A 239 15.34 -9.08 7.30
C PRO A 239 15.96 -7.81 7.86
N ILE A 240 15.42 -6.66 7.45
CA ILE A 240 15.78 -5.30 7.89
C ILE A 240 14.58 -4.51 8.43
N ALA A 241 13.37 -5.05 8.32
CA ALA A 241 12.11 -4.51 8.86
C ALA A 241 11.14 -5.66 9.23
N GLY A 242 9.98 -5.30 9.77
CA GLY A 242 8.97 -6.21 10.30
C GLY A 242 9.07 -6.42 11.82
N SER A 243 8.31 -7.36 12.35
CA SER A 243 8.29 -7.67 13.78
C SER A 243 9.43 -8.62 14.16
N PHE A 244 10.06 -8.33 15.31
CA PHE A 244 11.21 -9.07 15.82
C PHE A 244 11.20 -9.13 17.34
N MET A 245 11.81 -10.17 17.91
CA MET A 245 12.24 -10.24 19.29
C MET A 245 13.76 -10.02 19.34
N TYR A 246 14.22 -9.18 20.27
CA TYR A 246 15.64 -9.00 20.56
C TYR A 246 15.97 -9.52 21.97
N ASP A 247 16.97 -10.39 22.05
CA ASP A 247 17.55 -10.90 23.29
C ASP A 247 18.78 -10.07 23.69
N TYR A 248 18.66 -9.31 24.78
CA TYR A 248 19.67 -8.39 25.29
C TYR A 248 20.90 -9.08 25.89
N LYS A 249 20.80 -10.38 26.19
CA LYS A 249 21.89 -11.17 26.76
C LYS A 249 22.77 -11.79 25.68
N ASN A 250 22.16 -12.27 24.60
CA ASN A 250 22.85 -13.01 23.54
C ASN A 250 23.02 -12.20 22.25
N ASP A 251 22.48 -10.99 22.17
CA ASP A 251 22.48 -10.12 20.98
C ASP A 251 21.86 -10.81 19.76
N LYS A 252 20.71 -11.48 19.96
CA LYS A 252 20.05 -12.29 18.93
C LYS A 252 18.69 -11.75 18.55
N PHE A 253 18.35 -11.96 17.28
CA PHE A 253 17.06 -11.66 16.69
C PHE A 253 16.25 -12.94 16.45
N VAL A 254 14.96 -12.89 16.71
CA VAL A 254 13.97 -13.85 16.20
C VAL A 254 12.93 -13.04 15.43
N PHE A 255 12.73 -13.38 14.16
CA PHE A 255 11.82 -12.65 13.26
C PHE A 255 10.47 -13.36 13.16
N ASP A 256 9.39 -12.56 13.14
CA ASP A 256 8.03 -13.05 12.92
C ASP A 256 7.72 -13.20 11.42
N ALA A 257 6.50 -13.67 11.09
CA ALA A 257 6.09 -13.96 9.72
C ALA A 257 6.00 -12.72 8.81
N ASP A 258 5.91 -11.52 9.37
CA ASP A 258 5.84 -10.23 8.67
C ASP A 258 7.23 -9.61 8.43
N ALA A 259 8.31 -10.32 8.76
CA ALA A 259 9.67 -9.88 8.52
C ALA A 259 9.91 -9.54 7.05
N SER A 260 10.55 -8.40 6.81
CA SER A 260 10.79 -7.85 5.49
C SER A 260 12.26 -7.62 5.23
N ASN A 261 12.70 -8.06 4.05
CA ASN A 261 14.03 -7.76 3.52
C ASN A 261 14.06 -6.40 2.79
N SER A 262 13.00 -5.60 2.89
CA SER A 262 12.90 -4.33 2.19
C SER A 262 12.30 -3.23 3.07
N ILE A 263 12.79 -2.00 2.87
CA ILE A 263 12.22 -0.77 3.40
C ILE A 263 11.95 0.18 2.24
N THR A 264 10.77 0.76 2.19
CA THR A 264 10.41 1.84 1.27
C THR A 264 10.30 3.15 2.03
N VAL A 265 11.04 4.17 1.59
CA VAL A 265 10.87 5.55 2.06
C VAL A 265 10.05 6.32 1.02
N ASP A 266 8.87 6.78 1.43
CA ASP A 266 8.03 7.63 0.57
C ASP A 266 8.65 9.03 0.48
N THR A 267 8.81 9.53 -0.75
CA THR A 267 9.33 10.88 -1.04
C THR A 267 8.28 11.74 -1.76
N LYS A 268 7.00 11.39 -1.62
CA LYS A 268 5.88 12.23 -2.05
C LYS A 268 5.55 13.24 -0.96
N PHE A 269 5.62 14.52 -1.31
CA PHE A 269 5.34 15.64 -0.41
C PHE A 269 4.22 16.52 -0.97
N ALA A 270 3.66 17.37 -0.12
CA ALA A 270 2.54 18.22 -0.52
C ALA A 270 2.99 19.26 -1.55
N ASP A 271 2.23 19.41 -2.62
CA ASP A 271 2.29 20.59 -3.50
C ASP A 271 1.43 21.74 -2.92
N ALA A 272 1.28 22.82 -3.70
CA ALA A 272 0.49 23.99 -3.29
C ALA A 272 -1.01 23.68 -3.07
N SER A 273 -1.52 22.60 -3.66
CA SER A 273 -2.90 22.13 -3.52
C SER A 273 -3.06 21.17 -2.34
N GLY A 274 -1.95 20.70 -1.76
CA GLY A 274 -1.93 19.68 -0.72
C GLY A 274 -1.82 18.25 -1.25
N ASP A 275 -1.68 18.07 -2.57
CA ASP A 275 -1.57 16.77 -3.24
C ASP A 275 -0.17 16.19 -3.03
N LYS A 276 -0.07 14.87 -2.84
CA LYS A 276 1.21 14.20 -2.61
C LYS A 276 1.90 13.90 -3.94
N VAL A 277 2.91 14.69 -4.27
CA VAL A 277 3.71 14.55 -5.50
C VAL A 277 5.18 14.29 -5.18
N GLY A 278 5.86 13.57 -6.07
CA GLY A 278 7.30 13.30 -5.92
C GLY A 278 8.19 14.53 -6.15
N VAL A 279 9.47 14.40 -5.79
CA VAL A 279 10.51 15.43 -5.92
C VAL A 279 11.02 15.52 -7.35
N MET A 280 10.94 16.70 -7.96
CA MET A 280 11.49 16.92 -9.31
C MET A 280 13.02 17.08 -9.26
N MET A 281 13.72 16.25 -10.01
CA MET A 281 15.19 16.20 -10.08
C MET A 281 15.65 16.56 -11.49
N GLY A 282 16.57 17.53 -11.62
CA GLY A 282 17.23 17.93 -12.86
C GLY A 282 18.74 17.78 -12.76
N ASP A 283 19.49 18.43 -13.66
CA ASP A 283 20.96 18.47 -13.55
C ASP A 283 21.37 19.32 -12.34
N GLY A 284 22.37 18.85 -11.59
CA GLY A 284 22.84 19.50 -10.37
C GLY A 284 21.97 19.27 -9.13
N SER A 285 20.78 18.68 -9.26
CA SER A 285 19.92 18.37 -8.12
C SER A 285 20.55 17.36 -7.15
N LEU A 286 20.26 17.50 -5.86
CA LEU A 286 20.63 16.57 -4.79
C LEU A 286 19.42 16.35 -3.88
N LEU A 287 19.03 15.09 -3.69
CA LEU A 287 17.99 14.70 -2.74
C LEU A 287 18.63 13.79 -1.67
N LYS A 288 18.55 14.21 -0.40
CA LYS A 288 19.04 13.42 0.74
C LYS A 288 17.86 12.75 1.45
N VAL A 289 17.87 11.43 1.47
CA VAL A 289 16.84 10.56 2.06
C VAL A 289 17.48 9.65 3.08
N ARG A 290 16.76 9.36 4.16
CA ARG A 290 17.27 8.60 5.30
C ARG A 290 16.28 7.52 5.69
N ALA A 291 16.80 6.36 6.05
CA ALA A 291 16.02 5.23 6.55
C ALA A 291 16.73 4.54 7.72
N PHE A 292 15.94 3.98 8.62
CA PHE A 292 16.41 3.16 9.74
C PHE A 292 16.14 1.68 9.45
N MET A 293 17.00 0.79 9.93
CA MET A 293 16.91 -0.64 9.69
C MET A 293 17.13 -1.41 10.98
N ILE A 294 16.47 -2.56 11.11
CA ILE A 294 16.83 -3.56 12.13
C ILE A 294 18.32 -3.90 11.93
N PRO A 295 19.16 -3.85 12.98
CA PRO A 295 20.60 -4.04 12.88
C PRO A 295 20.95 -5.54 12.81
N ASN A 296 20.36 -6.26 11.86
CA ASN A 296 20.49 -7.71 11.71
C ASN A 296 21.91 -8.08 11.22
N PRO A 297 22.71 -8.86 11.99
CA PRO A 297 24.07 -9.22 11.62
C PRO A 297 24.15 -10.14 10.39
N ASP A 298 23.06 -10.80 9.98
CA ASP A 298 23.03 -11.69 8.81
C ASP A 298 22.94 -10.91 7.48
N VAL A 299 22.75 -9.58 7.53
CA VAL A 299 22.74 -8.72 6.35
C VAL A 299 24.17 -8.54 5.83
N THR A 300 24.43 -9.04 4.63
CA THR A 300 25.76 -8.98 3.98
C THR A 300 25.74 -8.19 2.66
N SER A 301 24.56 -7.87 2.14
CA SER A 301 24.40 -7.08 0.93
C SER A 301 23.17 -6.19 1.02
N LEU A 302 23.28 -4.99 0.46
CA LEU A 302 22.18 -4.05 0.32
C LEU A 302 22.05 -3.61 -1.13
N LYS A 303 20.83 -3.25 -1.54
CA LYS A 303 20.55 -2.57 -2.80
C LYS A 303 19.72 -1.35 -2.50
N VAL A 304 20.04 -0.24 -3.14
CA VAL A 304 19.24 0.98 -3.09
C VAL A 304 18.66 1.20 -4.48
N LYS A 305 17.33 1.24 -4.55
CA LYS A 305 16.54 1.48 -5.75
C LYS A 305 15.84 2.84 -5.61
N VAL A 306 16.09 3.74 -6.55
CA VAL A 306 15.34 5.00 -6.67
C VAL A 306 14.23 4.77 -7.67
N VAL A 307 13.01 5.20 -7.32
CA VAL A 307 11.81 5.00 -8.13
C VAL A 307 11.27 6.35 -8.60
N THR A 308 10.94 6.42 -9.89
CA THR A 308 10.34 7.60 -10.51
C THR A 308 8.81 7.49 -10.57
N ALA A 309 8.12 8.61 -10.78
CA ALA A 309 6.67 8.64 -11.02
C ALA A 309 6.24 7.76 -12.20
N GLU A 310 7.06 7.71 -13.26
CA GLU A 310 6.87 6.80 -14.42
C GLU A 310 7.15 5.32 -14.10
N SER A 311 7.30 4.94 -12.83
CA SER A 311 7.59 3.57 -12.40
C SER A 311 8.89 3.02 -12.97
N LYS A 312 9.84 3.90 -13.27
CA LYS A 312 11.18 3.52 -13.71
C LYS A 312 12.15 3.58 -12.53
N THR A 313 13.16 2.74 -12.61
CA THR A 313 14.05 2.48 -11.47
C THR A 313 15.51 2.63 -11.86
N MET A 314 16.29 3.10 -10.89
CA MET A 314 17.75 3.05 -10.90
C MET A 314 18.21 2.30 -9.66
N THR A 315 18.97 1.23 -9.84
CA THR A 315 19.44 0.37 -8.75
C THR A 315 20.95 0.47 -8.59
N LYS A 316 21.41 0.68 -7.35
CA LYS A 316 22.80 0.53 -6.95
C LYS A 316 22.93 -0.61 -5.96
N ASN A 317 23.69 -1.63 -6.34
CA ASN A 317 24.11 -2.67 -5.40
C ASN A 317 25.22 -2.11 -4.51
N LEU A 318 25.11 -2.38 -3.21
CA LEU A 318 26.08 -2.04 -2.19
C LEU A 318 26.64 -3.36 -1.68
N ASN A 319 27.89 -3.64 -2.05
CA ASN A 319 28.60 -4.78 -1.47
C ASN A 319 29.14 -4.34 -0.11
N MET A 320 28.54 -4.87 0.95
CA MET A 320 28.77 -4.41 2.31
C MET A 320 29.70 -5.37 3.06
N ASN A 321 30.94 -5.51 2.59
CA ASN A 321 32.01 -6.16 3.39
C ASN A 321 32.21 -5.50 4.77
N SER A 322 31.58 -4.32 4.98
CA SER A 322 31.66 -3.46 6.15
C SER A 322 30.28 -3.12 6.74
N PHE A 323 29.18 -3.85 6.45
CA PHE A 323 27.94 -3.60 7.20
C PHE A 323 28.22 -3.86 8.67
N LYS A 324 28.04 -2.82 9.46
CA LYS A 324 28.20 -2.85 10.90
C LYS A 324 26.83 -2.53 11.49
N PRO A 325 26.21 -3.50 12.17
CA PRO A 325 25.02 -3.27 12.97
C PRO A 325 25.16 -2.03 13.85
N LYS A 326 24.05 -1.30 14.06
CA LYS A 326 23.97 -0.10 14.91
C LYS A 326 24.83 1.09 14.40
N GLN A 327 25.15 1.16 13.11
CA GLN A 327 25.93 2.25 12.51
C GLN A 327 25.22 2.98 11.37
N ILE A 328 25.74 4.16 11.03
CA ILE A 328 25.34 4.96 9.86
C ILE A 328 26.12 4.50 8.62
N HIS A 329 25.40 4.29 7.52
CA HIS A 329 25.95 3.92 6.23
C HIS A 329 25.64 4.99 5.18
N PHE A 330 26.67 5.73 4.73
CA PHE A 330 26.51 6.76 3.71
C PHE A 330 26.52 6.16 2.31
N VAL A 331 25.46 6.44 1.54
CA VAL A 331 25.27 5.93 0.19
C VAL A 331 25.09 7.06 -0.80
N LYS A 332 26.11 7.29 -1.62
CA LYS A 332 26.00 8.22 -2.76
C LYS A 332 25.68 7.46 -4.04
N LEU A 333 24.52 7.71 -4.64
CA LEU A 333 24.11 7.08 -5.91
C LEU A 333 24.82 7.72 -7.10
N PRO A 334 24.96 7.07 -8.27
CA PRO A 334 25.39 7.77 -9.48
C PRO A 334 24.36 8.81 -9.93
N LYS A 335 24.74 9.69 -10.87
CA LYS A 335 23.77 10.57 -11.56
C LYS A 335 22.76 9.72 -12.34
N ILE A 336 21.53 10.21 -12.43
CA ILE A 336 20.46 9.53 -13.16
C ILE A 336 20.66 9.71 -14.68
N ASN A 337 20.87 8.60 -15.38
CA ASN A 337 20.71 8.58 -16.83
C ASN A 337 19.28 8.12 -17.16
N VAL A 338 18.44 9.06 -17.58
CA VAL A 338 17.02 8.82 -17.88
C VAL A 338 16.84 7.69 -18.90
N LYS A 339 17.74 7.58 -19.87
CA LYS A 339 17.71 6.53 -20.92
C LYS A 339 18.00 5.13 -20.38
N ASP A 340 18.70 5.03 -19.25
CA ASP A 340 19.09 3.74 -18.67
C ASP A 340 18.10 3.24 -17.62
N LEU A 341 17.15 4.09 -17.20
CA LEU A 341 16.12 3.74 -16.24
C LEU A 341 15.30 2.54 -16.73
N LYS A 342 14.96 1.64 -15.81
CA LYS A 342 14.25 0.40 -16.11
C LYS A 342 12.83 0.47 -15.57
N PHE A 343 11.85 0.30 -16.46
CA PHE A 343 10.45 0.21 -16.09
C PHE A 343 10.21 -1.01 -15.20
N ASP A 344 9.52 -0.80 -14.09
CA ASP A 344 9.20 -1.83 -13.09
C ASP A 344 7.68 -1.97 -12.98
N TYR A 345 7.13 -2.96 -13.69
CA TYR A 345 5.70 -3.27 -13.71
C TYR A 345 5.14 -3.71 -12.34
N THR A 346 6.00 -4.02 -11.38
CA THR A 346 5.58 -4.59 -10.10
C THR A 346 5.20 -3.54 -9.06
N ILE A 347 5.56 -2.28 -9.27
CA ILE A 347 5.38 -1.22 -8.25
C ILE A 347 4.58 -0.03 -8.75
N TRP A 348 4.04 -0.09 -9.97
CA TRP A 348 3.60 1.11 -10.67
C TRP A 348 2.42 1.81 -9.99
N LEU A 349 1.44 1.04 -9.54
CA LEU A 349 0.22 1.60 -8.95
C LEU A 349 0.52 2.20 -7.57
N SER A 350 1.47 1.61 -6.84
CA SER A 350 1.93 2.14 -5.54
C SER A 350 2.67 3.48 -5.64
N GLN A 351 3.12 3.88 -6.83
CA GLN A 351 3.75 5.19 -7.04
C GLN A 351 2.74 6.32 -7.07
N LEU A 352 1.47 6.04 -7.33
CA LEU A 352 0.39 7.03 -7.38
C LEU A 352 0.02 7.53 -5.96
N ASP A 353 -0.63 8.70 -5.89
CA ASP A 353 -1.20 9.23 -4.65
C ASP A 353 -2.45 8.40 -4.27
N PRO A 354 -2.53 7.83 -3.05
CA PRO A 354 -3.68 7.05 -2.62
C PRO A 354 -5.02 7.82 -2.66
N ASN A 355 -5.01 9.15 -2.71
CA ASN A 355 -6.23 9.96 -2.78
C ASN A 355 -6.82 10.10 -4.20
N ILE A 356 -6.16 9.55 -5.23
CA ILE A 356 -6.67 9.57 -6.61
C ILE A 356 -7.98 8.76 -6.70
N TYR A 357 -8.99 9.31 -7.38
CA TYR A 357 -10.26 8.61 -7.61
C TYR A 357 -10.10 7.47 -8.62
N LEU A 358 -10.86 6.38 -8.46
CA LEU A 358 -10.69 5.17 -9.28
C LEU A 358 -10.93 5.38 -10.78
N SER A 359 -11.84 6.28 -11.15
CA SER A 359 -12.18 6.59 -12.56
C SER A 359 -11.09 7.39 -13.28
N GLU A 360 -10.15 7.99 -12.53
CA GLU A 360 -9.04 8.76 -13.08
C GLU A 360 -7.89 7.86 -13.57
N ILE A 361 -7.91 6.58 -13.22
CA ILE A 361 -6.78 5.67 -13.43
C ILE A 361 -7.02 4.85 -14.68
N SER A 362 -6.00 4.82 -15.54
CA SER A 362 -5.96 3.90 -16.68
C SER A 362 -5.33 2.58 -16.25
N LEU A 363 -6.03 1.47 -16.44
CA LEU A 363 -5.59 0.15 -15.96
C LEU A 363 -5.34 -0.81 -17.12
N PRO A 364 -4.15 -1.42 -17.20
CA PRO A 364 -3.92 -2.53 -18.11
C PRO A 364 -4.71 -3.75 -17.65
N GLY A 365 -5.39 -4.40 -18.59
CA GLY A 365 -6.19 -5.58 -18.36
C GLY A 365 -5.79 -6.77 -19.23
N SER A 366 -6.22 -7.97 -18.85
CA SER A 366 -6.07 -9.17 -19.66
C SER A 366 -7.44 -9.76 -20.02
N ALA A 367 -7.68 -9.97 -21.32
CA ALA A 367 -8.90 -10.58 -21.83
C ALA A 367 -8.85 -12.10 -21.67
N LEU A 368 -9.93 -12.70 -21.15
CA LEU A 368 -10.03 -14.13 -20.88
C LEU A 368 -8.79 -14.64 -20.11
N SER A 369 -8.50 -14.01 -18.97
CA SER A 369 -7.24 -14.11 -18.22
C SER A 369 -6.80 -15.54 -17.89
N PHE A 370 -7.73 -16.50 -17.87
CA PHE A 370 -7.49 -17.88 -17.44
C PHE A 370 -7.33 -18.88 -18.59
N ASN A 371 -7.41 -18.44 -19.84
CA ASN A 371 -7.21 -19.29 -21.02
C ASN A 371 -5.71 -19.57 -21.31
N TYR A 372 -4.86 -19.69 -20.28
CA TYR A 372 -3.42 -19.91 -20.41
C TYR A 372 -3.01 -21.38 -20.52
N LEU A 373 -3.89 -22.32 -20.18
CA LEU A 373 -3.69 -23.77 -20.38
C LEU A 373 -4.37 -24.34 -21.62
N MET A 374 -5.07 -23.51 -22.41
CA MET A 374 -5.73 -23.97 -23.63
C MET A 374 -4.71 -24.59 -24.60
N SER A 375 -5.00 -25.80 -25.08
CA SER A 375 -4.19 -26.48 -26.09
C SER A 375 -4.42 -25.90 -27.49
N ASP A 376 -5.66 -25.45 -27.76
CA ASP A 376 -6.01 -24.76 -28.99
C ASP A 376 -5.41 -23.35 -29.01
N THR A 377 -4.45 -23.12 -29.91
CA THR A 377 -3.80 -21.83 -30.11
C THR A 377 -4.74 -20.70 -30.54
N TYR A 378 -5.92 -21.02 -31.06
CA TYR A 378 -6.96 -20.03 -31.37
C TYR A 378 -7.72 -19.58 -30.13
N LYS A 379 -7.72 -20.35 -29.04
CA LYS A 379 -8.43 -20.04 -27.79
C LYS A 379 -7.51 -19.68 -26.64
N LYS A 380 -6.21 -19.93 -26.79
CA LYS A 380 -5.16 -19.60 -25.82
C LYS A 380 -4.87 -18.09 -25.79
N THR A 381 -5.76 -17.32 -25.17
CA THR A 381 -5.67 -15.84 -25.14
C THR A 381 -4.58 -15.33 -24.23
N GLN A 382 -4.11 -16.13 -23.26
CA GLN A 382 -3.00 -15.78 -22.38
C GLN A 382 -1.90 -16.83 -22.41
N THR A 383 -0.68 -16.41 -22.07
CA THR A 383 0.50 -17.29 -22.02
C THR A 383 1.13 -17.37 -20.64
N MET A 384 0.65 -16.53 -19.71
CA MET A 384 1.13 -16.39 -18.35
C MET A 384 0.02 -16.79 -17.38
N GLU A 385 0.38 -17.32 -16.22
CA GLU A 385 -0.56 -17.54 -15.13
C GLU A 385 -0.96 -16.22 -14.45
N LEU A 386 -1.96 -16.27 -13.56
CA LEU A 386 -2.51 -15.10 -12.88
C LEU A 386 -1.43 -14.21 -12.24
N LYS A 387 -0.51 -14.83 -11.48
CA LYS A 387 0.60 -14.13 -10.82
C LYS A 387 1.53 -13.44 -11.83
N ASP A 388 1.88 -14.13 -12.91
CA ASP A 388 2.83 -13.60 -13.90
C ASP A 388 2.20 -12.47 -14.73
N GLN A 389 0.90 -12.57 -15.01
CA GLN A 389 0.15 -11.45 -15.60
C GLN A 389 0.13 -10.23 -14.67
N PHE A 390 -0.06 -10.44 -13.36
CA PHE A 390 0.02 -9.36 -12.36
C PHE A 390 1.42 -8.73 -12.35
N ASN A 391 2.48 -9.54 -12.33
CA ASN A 391 3.87 -9.09 -12.42
C ASN A 391 4.19 -8.36 -13.74
N ALA A 392 3.46 -8.66 -14.81
CA ALA A 392 3.56 -7.97 -16.09
C ALA A 392 2.76 -6.64 -16.14
N GLY A 393 2.16 -6.20 -15.03
CA GLY A 393 1.49 -4.90 -14.91
C GLY A 393 -0.04 -4.93 -15.04
N VAL A 394 -0.63 -6.12 -15.27
CA VAL A 394 -2.10 -6.27 -15.38
C VAL A 394 -2.77 -6.03 -14.03
N ARG A 395 -3.81 -5.20 -14.00
CA ARG A 395 -4.66 -4.95 -12.83
C ARG A 395 -6.15 -5.12 -13.10
N VAL A 396 -6.55 -5.45 -14.33
CA VAL A 396 -7.93 -5.86 -14.66
C VAL A 396 -7.91 -7.27 -15.25
N PHE A 397 -8.52 -8.23 -14.56
CA PHE A 397 -8.61 -9.61 -15.02
C PHE A 397 -10.05 -9.88 -15.48
N GLN A 398 -10.24 -10.29 -16.73
CA GLN A 398 -11.56 -10.65 -17.22
C GLN A 398 -11.67 -12.16 -17.44
N CYS A 399 -12.73 -12.78 -16.92
CA CYS A 399 -12.96 -14.20 -17.11
C CYS A 399 -14.45 -14.58 -17.11
N HIS A 400 -14.70 -15.83 -17.46
CA HIS A 400 -16.01 -16.44 -17.32
C HIS A 400 -16.11 -17.21 -16.01
N VAL A 401 -17.34 -17.34 -15.50
CA VAL A 401 -17.65 -18.12 -14.30
C VAL A 401 -18.83 -19.06 -14.51
N ASN A 402 -18.81 -20.16 -13.78
CA ASN A 402 -19.89 -21.14 -13.73
C ASN A 402 -20.05 -21.68 -12.28
N THR A 403 -21.03 -22.55 -12.06
CA THR A 403 -21.17 -23.27 -10.78
C THR A 403 -20.35 -24.56 -10.85
N ILE A 404 -19.60 -24.87 -9.78
CA ILE A 404 -18.79 -26.10 -9.69
C ILE A 404 -19.02 -26.83 -8.36
N ASP A 405 -19.03 -28.16 -8.43
CA ASP A 405 -19.10 -29.07 -7.29
C ASP A 405 -17.72 -29.21 -6.61
N GLN A 406 -17.23 -28.10 -6.06
CA GLN A 406 -15.98 -28.03 -5.30
C GLN A 406 -16.22 -27.19 -4.04
N THR A 407 -15.63 -27.61 -2.92
CA THR A 407 -15.71 -26.85 -1.67
C THR A 407 -15.09 -25.46 -1.85
N SER A 408 -15.82 -24.43 -1.45
CA SER A 408 -15.35 -23.05 -1.49
C SER A 408 -14.30 -22.77 -0.42
N SER A 409 -13.19 -22.15 -0.82
CA SER A 409 -12.10 -21.73 0.08
C SER A 409 -12.45 -20.52 0.94
N ILE A 410 -13.58 -19.85 0.68
CA ILE A 410 -13.99 -18.61 1.36
C ILE A 410 -14.96 -18.88 2.51
N ASP A 411 -15.99 -19.69 2.27
CA ASP A 411 -17.10 -19.91 3.21
C ASP A 411 -17.34 -21.40 3.55
N GLY A 412 -16.54 -22.32 2.97
CA GLY A 412 -16.64 -23.76 3.25
C GLY A 412 -17.87 -24.47 2.68
N GLY A 413 -18.69 -23.79 1.86
CA GLY A 413 -19.82 -24.41 1.18
C GLY A 413 -19.40 -25.51 0.21
N SER A 414 -20.21 -26.56 0.06
CA SER A 414 -19.91 -27.75 -0.77
C SER A 414 -19.89 -27.50 -2.28
N THR A 415 -20.33 -26.33 -2.72
CA THR A 415 -20.24 -25.84 -4.10
C THR A 415 -19.54 -24.48 -4.12
N SER A 416 -19.00 -24.09 -5.26
CA SER A 416 -18.31 -22.82 -5.43
C SER A 416 -18.65 -22.16 -6.77
N VAL A 417 -18.16 -20.94 -6.96
CA VAL A 417 -18.12 -20.27 -8.25
C VAL A 417 -16.82 -20.66 -8.93
N GLY A 418 -16.90 -21.49 -9.97
CA GLY A 418 -15.75 -21.94 -10.76
C GLY A 418 -15.36 -20.89 -11.80
N ILE A 419 -14.06 -20.83 -12.13
CA ILE A 419 -13.58 -20.09 -13.30
C ILE A 419 -13.74 -20.99 -14.53
N ALA A 420 -14.33 -20.44 -15.58
CA ALA A 420 -14.58 -21.15 -16.83
C ALA A 420 -13.66 -20.62 -17.95
N ASP A 421 -13.20 -21.54 -18.81
CA ASP A 421 -12.55 -21.20 -20.07
C ASP A 421 -13.57 -20.75 -21.13
N SER A 422 -13.08 -20.37 -22.31
CA SER A 422 -13.93 -19.95 -23.43
C SER A 422 -14.82 -21.05 -24.03
N ASP A 423 -14.60 -22.32 -23.66
CA ASP A 423 -15.45 -23.45 -24.02
C ASP A 423 -16.45 -23.80 -22.91
N GLY A 424 -16.33 -23.15 -21.74
CA GLY A 424 -17.17 -23.35 -20.57
C GLY A 424 -16.74 -24.44 -19.63
N ASN A 425 -15.55 -24.99 -19.84
CA ASN A 425 -14.98 -25.97 -18.93
C ASN A 425 -14.32 -25.26 -17.76
N SER A 426 -14.32 -25.94 -16.61
CA SER A 426 -13.61 -25.45 -15.43
C SER A 426 -12.10 -25.38 -15.69
N VAL A 427 -11.49 -24.23 -15.39
CA VAL A 427 -10.05 -24.02 -15.59
C VAL A 427 -9.27 -24.72 -14.49
N LEU A 428 -8.38 -25.64 -14.86
CA LEU A 428 -7.50 -26.33 -13.92
C LEU A 428 -6.37 -25.42 -13.43
N LYS A 429 -5.96 -25.61 -12.18
CA LYS A 429 -4.71 -25.05 -11.65
C LYS A 429 -3.52 -25.83 -12.23
N SER A 430 -2.43 -25.14 -12.53
CA SER A 430 -1.24 -25.73 -13.16
C SER A 430 -0.54 -26.78 -12.29
N ASP A 431 -0.71 -26.70 -10.97
CA ASP A 431 -0.23 -27.67 -9.99
C ASP A 431 -1.12 -28.92 -9.84
N ASN A 432 -2.19 -29.02 -10.63
CA ASN A 432 -3.20 -30.08 -10.57
C ASN A 432 -3.92 -30.21 -9.21
N SER A 433 -3.93 -29.17 -8.38
CA SER A 433 -4.64 -29.17 -7.08
C SER A 433 -6.17 -29.05 -7.19
N GLY A 434 -6.71 -28.94 -8.41
CA GLY A 434 -8.14 -28.84 -8.71
C GLY A 434 -8.44 -27.77 -9.75
N SER A 435 -9.70 -27.34 -9.82
CA SER A 435 -10.10 -26.20 -10.64
C SER A 435 -9.96 -24.88 -9.87
N TRP A 436 -9.72 -23.79 -10.59
CA TRP A 436 -9.83 -22.45 -10.05
C TRP A 436 -11.26 -22.16 -9.63
N THR A 437 -11.42 -21.69 -8.40
CA THR A 437 -12.65 -21.04 -7.93
C THR A 437 -12.43 -19.54 -7.77
N LEU A 438 -13.50 -18.76 -7.73
CA LEU A 438 -13.43 -17.34 -7.41
C LEU A 438 -12.68 -17.10 -6.09
N GLY A 439 -12.94 -17.92 -5.07
CA GLY A 439 -12.25 -17.83 -3.78
C GLY A 439 -10.73 -17.98 -3.89
N ASP A 440 -10.27 -18.95 -4.68
CA ASP A 440 -8.84 -19.14 -4.95
C ASP A 440 -8.23 -17.91 -5.63
N VAL A 441 -8.93 -17.33 -6.62
CA VAL A 441 -8.48 -16.14 -7.34
C VAL A 441 -8.34 -14.95 -6.39
N LEU A 442 -9.33 -14.72 -5.52
CA LEU A 442 -9.30 -13.63 -4.53
C LEU A 442 -8.11 -13.79 -3.57
N MET A 443 -7.88 -14.99 -3.06
CA MET A 443 -6.75 -15.26 -2.17
C MET A 443 -5.39 -15.10 -2.87
N ALA A 444 -5.28 -15.56 -4.12
CA ALA A 444 -4.05 -15.43 -4.90
C ALA A 444 -3.72 -13.96 -5.16
N LEU A 445 -4.68 -13.17 -5.62
CA LEU A 445 -4.50 -11.73 -5.85
C LEU A 445 -4.20 -10.97 -4.56
N HIS A 446 -4.91 -11.27 -3.48
CA HIS A 446 -4.64 -10.65 -2.17
C HIS A 446 -3.23 -10.96 -1.66
N LYS A 447 -2.72 -12.18 -1.90
CA LYS A 447 -1.35 -12.55 -1.56
C LYS A 447 -0.32 -11.77 -2.37
N GLU A 448 -0.53 -11.57 -3.66
CA GLU A 448 0.37 -10.74 -4.46
C GLU A 448 0.40 -9.28 -3.95
N MET A 449 -0.78 -8.72 -3.61
CA MET A 449 -0.93 -7.36 -3.09
C MET A 449 -0.48 -7.19 -1.62
N SER A 450 -0.32 -8.27 -0.85
CA SER A 450 0.27 -8.23 0.49
C SER A 450 1.79 -8.47 0.50
N GLY A 451 2.33 -9.02 -0.60
CA GLY A 451 3.74 -9.33 -0.80
C GLY A 451 4.54 -8.20 -1.44
N THR A 452 4.97 -8.38 -2.68
CA THR A 452 5.80 -7.43 -3.42
C THR A 452 5.02 -6.21 -3.94
N HIS A 453 3.70 -6.36 -4.15
CA HIS A 453 2.84 -5.34 -4.75
C HIS A 453 2.02 -4.57 -3.71
N LYS A 454 2.63 -4.22 -2.58
CA LYS A 454 1.92 -3.57 -1.46
C LYS A 454 1.24 -2.27 -1.89
N ASP A 455 0.05 -2.05 -1.35
CA ASP A 455 -0.81 -0.89 -1.62
C ASP A 455 -1.39 -0.80 -3.05
N GLU A 456 -1.33 -1.88 -3.81
CA GLU A 456 -2.04 -1.98 -5.08
C GLU A 456 -3.45 -2.55 -4.92
N PHE A 457 -4.29 -2.39 -5.93
CA PHE A 457 -5.60 -3.04 -6.03
C PHE A 457 -5.77 -3.62 -7.43
N CYS A 458 -6.75 -4.48 -7.63
CA CYS A 458 -7.11 -4.95 -8.96
C CYS A 458 -8.62 -5.10 -9.13
N VAL A 459 -9.06 -5.24 -10.36
CA VAL A 459 -10.44 -5.48 -10.76
C VAL A 459 -10.54 -6.90 -11.32
N LEU A 460 -11.53 -7.65 -10.88
CA LEU A 460 -11.94 -8.93 -11.48
C LEU A 460 -13.30 -8.72 -12.15
N ALA A 461 -13.29 -8.69 -13.48
CA ALA A 461 -14.46 -8.56 -14.33
C ALA A 461 -14.95 -9.95 -14.76
N ILE A 462 -16.10 -10.37 -14.25
CA ILE A 462 -16.66 -11.70 -14.50
C ILE A 462 -17.94 -11.64 -15.34
N SER A 463 -18.19 -12.71 -16.08
CA SER A 463 -19.41 -12.94 -16.85
C SER A 463 -19.80 -14.41 -16.72
N ASP A 464 -21.09 -14.75 -16.78
CA ASP A 464 -21.50 -16.15 -16.78
C ASP A 464 -21.13 -16.86 -18.09
N TRP A 465 -20.81 -18.15 -17.97
CA TRP A 465 -20.70 -19.05 -19.12
C TRP A 465 -21.15 -20.45 -18.73
N ILE A 466 -22.39 -20.78 -19.09
CA ILE A 466 -23.02 -22.06 -18.80
C ILE A 466 -23.57 -22.63 -20.11
N SER A 467 -23.16 -23.85 -20.46
CA SER A 467 -23.71 -24.53 -21.65
C SER A 467 -25.20 -24.82 -21.47
N GLY A 468 -26.03 -24.42 -22.44
CA GLY A 468 -27.49 -24.62 -22.39
C GLY A 468 -28.15 -23.90 -21.22
N ILE A 469 -27.69 -22.68 -20.92
CA ILE A 469 -28.10 -21.89 -19.76
C ILE A 469 -29.62 -21.74 -19.63
N THR A 470 -30.10 -21.86 -18.39
CA THR A 470 -31.47 -21.62 -17.97
C THR A 470 -31.51 -20.61 -16.84
N THR A 471 -32.65 -19.94 -16.64
CA THR A 471 -32.85 -19.01 -15.52
C THR A 471 -32.54 -19.65 -14.18
N ALA A 472 -32.87 -20.94 -13.99
CA ALA A 472 -32.61 -21.67 -12.75
C ALA A 472 -31.11 -21.85 -12.50
N GLN A 473 -30.34 -22.28 -13.51
CA GLN A 473 -28.89 -22.43 -13.38
C GLN A 473 -28.20 -21.09 -13.10
N LEU A 474 -28.62 -20.03 -13.79
CA LEU A 474 -28.06 -18.69 -13.55
C LEU A 474 -28.44 -18.17 -12.17
N SER A 475 -29.66 -18.41 -11.70
CA SER A 475 -30.08 -18.08 -10.34
C SER A 475 -29.19 -18.80 -9.32
N THR A 476 -28.93 -20.10 -9.50
CA THR A 476 -28.01 -20.85 -8.64
C THR A 476 -26.60 -20.25 -8.61
N LEU A 477 -26.04 -19.93 -9.78
CA LEU A 477 -24.72 -19.28 -9.89
C LEU A 477 -24.70 -17.94 -9.14
N TYR A 478 -25.67 -17.07 -9.38
CA TYR A 478 -25.73 -15.74 -8.81
C TYR A 478 -26.00 -15.76 -7.30
N SER A 479 -26.86 -16.66 -6.80
CA SER A 479 -27.04 -16.85 -5.35
C SER A 479 -25.73 -17.31 -4.70
N ARG A 480 -25.02 -18.23 -5.35
CA ARG A 480 -23.74 -18.73 -4.84
C ARG A 480 -22.67 -17.66 -4.84
N LEU A 481 -22.58 -16.89 -5.92
CA LEU A 481 -21.68 -15.73 -6.05
C LEU A 481 -21.92 -14.74 -4.92
N LYS A 482 -23.18 -14.38 -4.62
CA LYS A 482 -23.48 -13.48 -3.52
C LYS A 482 -22.93 -13.97 -2.18
N VAL A 483 -23.13 -15.25 -1.84
CA VAL A 483 -22.64 -15.81 -0.57
C VAL A 483 -21.11 -15.73 -0.48
N VAL A 484 -20.41 -16.08 -1.56
CA VAL A 484 -18.94 -15.99 -1.62
C VAL A 484 -18.47 -14.54 -1.47
N LEU A 485 -19.11 -13.60 -2.15
CA LEU A 485 -18.76 -12.17 -2.08
C LEU A 485 -19.05 -11.55 -0.72
N ASP A 486 -20.18 -11.88 -0.10
CA ASP A 486 -20.52 -11.39 1.25
C ASP A 486 -19.44 -11.84 2.25
N LYS A 487 -19.05 -13.12 2.19
CA LYS A 487 -18.00 -13.65 3.07
C LYS A 487 -16.61 -13.08 2.76
N ALA A 488 -16.27 -12.91 1.49
CA ALA A 488 -15.01 -12.26 1.08
C ALA A 488 -14.94 -10.80 1.57
N GLY A 489 -16.07 -10.10 1.63
CA GLY A 489 -16.18 -8.76 2.21
C GLY A 489 -15.90 -8.75 3.71
N GLU A 490 -16.45 -9.71 4.48
CA GLU A 490 -16.13 -9.88 5.91
C GLU A 490 -14.65 -10.16 6.16
N MET A 491 -13.99 -10.88 5.25
CA MET A 491 -12.55 -11.17 5.30
C MET A 491 -11.67 -10.00 4.86
N GLY A 492 -12.25 -8.91 4.34
CA GLY A 492 -11.51 -7.76 3.83
C GLY A 492 -10.81 -7.98 2.48
N LEU A 493 -11.17 -9.05 1.74
CA LEU A 493 -10.57 -9.38 0.44
C LEU A 493 -11.12 -8.51 -0.70
N ILE A 494 -12.36 -8.05 -0.57
CA ILE A 494 -13.03 -7.17 -1.53
C ILE A 494 -13.51 -5.90 -0.82
N PRO A 495 -13.59 -4.75 -1.51
CA PRO A 495 -14.12 -3.53 -0.92
C PRO A 495 -15.65 -3.56 -0.82
N THR A 496 -16.17 -2.80 0.15
CA THR A 496 -17.60 -2.57 0.35
C THR A 496 -17.92 -1.08 0.12
N GLY A 497 -19.15 -0.79 -0.30
CA GLY A 497 -19.65 0.59 -0.39
C GLY A 497 -18.99 1.49 -1.46
N ILE A 498 -18.50 0.91 -2.56
CA ILE A 498 -17.86 1.68 -3.63
C ILE A 498 -18.86 2.66 -4.26
N ASN A 499 -18.40 3.89 -4.48
CA ASN A 499 -19.16 4.98 -5.08
C ASN A 499 -18.22 5.91 -5.88
N PRO A 500 -18.73 6.94 -6.57
CA PRO A 500 -17.88 7.81 -7.39
C PRO A 500 -16.73 8.49 -6.62
N ASN A 501 -16.89 8.72 -5.31
CA ASN A 501 -15.83 9.34 -4.51
C ASN A 501 -14.75 8.35 -4.07
N THR A 502 -14.85 7.05 -4.36
CA THR A 502 -13.87 6.04 -3.94
C THR A 502 -12.51 6.29 -4.59
N THR A 503 -11.45 6.12 -3.79
CA THR A 503 -10.05 6.38 -4.13
C THR A 503 -9.20 5.11 -4.06
N ILE A 504 -7.97 5.16 -4.58
CA ILE A 504 -6.98 4.07 -4.46
C ILE A 504 -6.85 3.61 -3.00
N GLY A 505 -6.73 4.57 -2.08
CA GLY A 505 -6.54 4.31 -0.64
C GLY A 505 -7.68 3.53 0.01
N ASP A 506 -8.90 3.67 -0.50
CA ASP A 506 -10.07 2.95 0.04
C ASP A 506 -10.08 1.46 -0.36
N VAL A 507 -9.44 1.12 -1.48
CA VAL A 507 -9.47 -0.21 -2.11
C VAL A 507 -8.13 -0.94 -2.14
N LYS A 508 -7.04 -0.30 -1.70
CA LYS A 508 -5.71 -0.92 -1.66
C LYS A 508 -5.72 -2.24 -0.90
N GLY A 509 -5.02 -3.23 -1.43
CA GLY A 509 -4.98 -4.61 -0.93
C GLY A 509 -6.22 -5.45 -1.24
N LYS A 510 -7.20 -4.92 -1.99
CA LYS A 510 -8.49 -5.58 -2.25
C LYS A 510 -8.74 -5.81 -3.74
N VAL A 511 -9.62 -6.76 -4.03
CA VAL A 511 -10.09 -7.06 -5.39
C VAL A 511 -11.48 -6.46 -5.59
N ILE A 512 -11.61 -5.53 -6.53
CA ILE A 512 -12.91 -4.98 -6.92
C ILE A 512 -13.60 -5.97 -7.87
N ILE A 513 -14.87 -6.29 -7.61
CA ILE A 513 -15.64 -7.22 -8.45
C ILE A 513 -16.60 -6.46 -9.34
N LYS A 514 -16.60 -6.82 -10.63
CA LYS A 514 -17.57 -6.37 -11.62
C LYS A 514 -18.21 -7.59 -12.27
N VAL A 515 -19.53 -7.65 -12.30
CA VAL A 515 -20.31 -8.67 -12.99
C VAL A 515 -20.96 -8.07 -14.22
N GLN A 516 -20.70 -8.70 -15.36
CA GLN A 516 -21.41 -8.48 -16.60
C GLN A 516 -22.61 -9.44 -16.64
N LEU A 517 -23.82 -8.90 -16.48
CA LEU A 517 -25.07 -9.66 -16.39
C LEU A 517 -25.59 -10.04 -17.76
N ASN A 518 -26.12 -11.26 -17.87
CA ASN A 518 -26.77 -11.75 -19.08
C ASN A 518 -28.18 -11.12 -19.26
N GLY A 519 -28.34 -10.35 -20.33
CA GLY A 519 -29.57 -9.62 -20.69
C GLY A 519 -30.80 -10.50 -20.92
N GLU A 520 -30.61 -11.75 -21.35
CA GLU A 520 -31.72 -12.66 -21.67
C GLU A 520 -32.40 -13.24 -20.42
N TYR A 521 -31.72 -13.23 -19.27
CA TYR A 521 -32.14 -13.93 -18.05
C TYR A 521 -32.31 -12.99 -16.85
N THR A 522 -32.97 -11.84 -17.08
CA THR A 522 -33.14 -10.77 -16.06
C THR A 522 -33.77 -11.22 -14.74
N ASP A 523 -34.58 -12.29 -14.74
CA ASP A 523 -35.23 -12.80 -13.53
C ASP A 523 -34.25 -13.43 -12.53
N ALA A 524 -33.05 -13.84 -12.97
CA ALA A 524 -32.00 -14.35 -12.09
C ALA A 524 -31.25 -13.23 -11.33
N TRP A 525 -31.34 -11.98 -11.80
CA TRP A 525 -30.51 -10.89 -11.26
C TRP A 525 -30.83 -10.57 -9.80
N ASN A 526 -32.03 -10.89 -9.31
CA ASN A 526 -32.46 -10.66 -7.91
C ASN A 526 -31.61 -11.38 -6.88
N GLN A 527 -30.90 -12.42 -7.29
CA GLN A 527 -29.97 -13.14 -6.44
C GLN A 527 -28.73 -12.32 -6.05
N LEU A 528 -28.38 -11.27 -6.81
CA LEU A 528 -27.25 -10.38 -6.53
C LEU A 528 -27.64 -9.07 -5.83
N SER A 529 -28.90 -8.92 -5.40
CA SER A 529 -29.33 -7.71 -4.69
C SER A 529 -28.46 -7.48 -3.43
N LYS A 530 -27.94 -6.25 -3.28
CA LYS A 530 -27.08 -5.81 -2.17
C LYS A 530 -25.75 -6.56 -2.08
N ALA A 531 -25.31 -7.25 -3.13
CA ALA A 531 -23.97 -7.84 -3.16
C ALA A 531 -22.89 -6.76 -3.31
N ASN A 532 -21.69 -7.03 -2.80
CA ASN A 532 -20.54 -6.10 -2.88
C ASN A 532 -19.90 -6.13 -4.28
N VAL A 533 -20.62 -5.68 -5.30
CA VAL A 533 -20.25 -5.86 -6.71
C VAL A 533 -20.82 -4.77 -7.60
N TRP A 534 -20.07 -4.38 -8.63
CA TRP A 534 -20.58 -3.59 -9.75
C TRP A 534 -21.33 -4.48 -10.74
N MET A 535 -22.48 -4.02 -11.23
CA MET A 535 -23.29 -4.78 -12.18
C MET A 535 -23.63 -3.93 -13.40
N ASN A 536 -23.39 -4.47 -14.59
CA ASN A 536 -23.87 -3.87 -15.84
C ASN A 536 -24.39 -4.96 -16.80
N THR A 537 -25.19 -4.59 -17.79
CA THR A 537 -25.84 -5.51 -18.74
C THR A 537 -24.98 -5.76 -19.96
N TYR A 538 -24.86 -7.03 -20.39
CA TYR A 538 -24.22 -7.38 -21.67
C TYR A 538 -25.24 -7.24 -22.78
N GLU A 539 -24.83 -6.58 -23.87
CA GLU A 539 -25.63 -6.45 -25.07
C GLU A 539 -24.76 -6.68 -26.31
N GLN A 540 -25.30 -7.41 -27.29
CA GLN A 540 -24.56 -7.74 -28.51
C GLN A 540 -24.13 -6.49 -29.30
N ALA A 541 -24.86 -5.37 -29.14
CA ALA A 541 -24.49 -4.08 -29.72
C ALA A 541 -23.08 -3.62 -29.33
N ALA A 542 -22.59 -4.01 -28.14
CA ALA A 542 -21.24 -3.71 -27.65
C ALA A 542 -20.12 -4.38 -28.46
N GLU A 543 -20.42 -5.41 -29.28
CA GLU A 543 -19.47 -5.99 -30.22
C GLU A 543 -19.21 -5.05 -31.41
N THR A 544 -20.20 -4.21 -31.77
CA THR A 544 -20.21 -3.44 -33.03
C THR A 544 -19.94 -1.95 -32.87
N ALA A 545 -20.23 -1.38 -31.70
CA ALA A 545 -20.04 0.04 -31.38
C ALA A 545 -19.78 0.22 -29.87
N PRO A 546 -19.24 1.37 -29.42
CA PRO A 546 -19.17 1.68 -27.99
C PRO A 546 -20.55 1.64 -27.34
N TYR A 547 -20.67 0.90 -26.25
CA TYR A 547 -21.89 0.73 -25.49
C TYR A 547 -21.81 1.48 -24.16
N TYR A 548 -22.81 2.28 -23.88
CA TYR A 548 -22.93 3.13 -22.71
C TYR A 548 -23.90 2.44 -21.75
N SER A 549 -23.47 2.12 -20.54
CA SER A 549 -24.26 1.30 -19.61
C SER A 549 -24.14 1.84 -18.18
N PRO A 550 -25.27 1.97 -17.45
CA PRO A 550 -25.24 2.12 -16.00
C PRO A 550 -24.53 0.93 -15.35
N MET A 551 -23.70 1.21 -14.36
CA MET A 551 -22.93 0.23 -13.60
C MET A 551 -23.15 0.43 -12.08
N PRO A 552 -24.39 0.28 -11.58
CA PRO A 552 -24.68 0.42 -10.16
C PRO A 552 -23.87 -0.56 -9.29
N TYR A 553 -23.55 -0.13 -8.07
CA TYR A 553 -22.91 -0.97 -7.05
C TYR A 553 -23.94 -1.50 -6.07
N GLY A 554 -24.01 -2.83 -5.92
CA GLY A 554 -24.96 -3.51 -5.03
C GLY A 554 -26.44 -3.34 -5.37
N ALA A 555 -26.76 -2.69 -6.48
CA ALA A 555 -28.10 -2.56 -7.03
C ALA A 555 -28.12 -3.08 -8.47
N GLN A 556 -29.28 -3.51 -8.92
CA GLN A 556 -29.45 -3.97 -10.28
C GLN A 556 -29.54 -2.80 -11.24
N PRO A 557 -28.97 -2.90 -12.45
CA PRO A 557 -29.35 -2.01 -13.53
C PRO A 557 -30.81 -2.28 -13.95
N ASP A 558 -31.46 -1.27 -14.53
CA ASP A 558 -32.76 -1.48 -15.17
C ASP A 558 -32.64 -2.52 -16.29
N LYS A 559 -33.70 -3.30 -16.52
CA LYS A 559 -33.68 -4.42 -17.50
C LYS A 559 -33.28 -3.99 -18.91
N ASN A 560 -33.61 -2.76 -19.30
CA ASN A 560 -33.30 -2.17 -20.60
C ASN A 560 -32.24 -1.06 -20.47
N ALA A 561 -31.43 -1.08 -19.40
CA ALA A 561 -30.40 -0.08 -19.18
C ALA A 561 -29.29 -0.19 -20.23
N GLY A 562 -28.86 0.97 -20.71
CA GLY A 562 -27.76 1.10 -21.65
C GLY A 562 -28.19 1.35 -23.09
N GLY A 563 -27.20 1.60 -23.95
CA GLY A 563 -27.42 1.80 -25.38
C GLY A 563 -26.16 2.26 -26.10
N ILE A 564 -26.28 2.53 -27.40
CA ILE A 564 -25.19 3.01 -28.25
C ILE A 564 -25.03 4.55 -28.24
N SER A 565 -25.61 5.22 -27.25
CA SER A 565 -25.58 6.68 -27.09
C SER A 565 -25.31 7.06 -25.63
N ALA A 566 -24.62 8.18 -25.43
CA ALA A 566 -24.31 8.75 -24.11
C ALA A 566 -25.53 9.05 -23.24
N TRP A 567 -26.73 9.19 -23.83
CA TRP A 567 -27.98 9.38 -23.07
C TRP A 567 -28.35 8.17 -22.20
N ALA A 568 -27.73 7.02 -22.42
CA ALA A 568 -27.94 5.84 -21.61
C ALA A 568 -27.12 5.82 -20.30
N LEU A 569 -26.20 6.78 -20.11
CA LEU A 569 -25.47 6.93 -18.85
C LEU A 569 -26.40 7.48 -17.77
N ASP A 570 -26.32 6.94 -16.56
CA ASP A 570 -26.99 7.45 -15.37
C ASP A 570 -26.26 8.70 -14.86
N GLY A 571 -27.01 9.80 -14.68
CA GLY A 571 -26.48 11.05 -14.15
C GLY A 571 -26.20 11.03 -12.64
N SER A 572 -26.62 9.99 -11.93
CA SER A 572 -26.51 9.88 -10.46
C SER A 572 -25.68 8.67 -9.98
N GLY A 573 -25.53 7.65 -10.82
CA GLY A 573 -24.79 6.42 -10.54
C GLY A 573 -23.44 6.34 -11.24
N MET A 574 -22.72 5.23 -11.01
CA MET A 574 -21.52 4.89 -11.78
C MET A 574 -21.91 4.32 -13.15
N ASN A 575 -21.08 4.53 -14.15
CA ASN A 575 -21.31 4.07 -15.51
C ASN A 575 -20.08 3.40 -16.12
N LEU A 576 -20.32 2.61 -17.18
CA LEU A 576 -19.30 1.97 -17.99
C LEU A 576 -19.55 2.24 -19.47
N ILE A 577 -18.53 2.72 -20.17
CA ILE A 577 -18.48 2.84 -21.63
C ILE A 577 -17.56 1.74 -22.15
N TYR A 578 -18.10 0.74 -22.84
CA TYR A 578 -17.32 -0.43 -23.19
C TYR A 578 -17.59 -0.96 -24.60
N SER A 579 -16.63 -1.75 -25.07
CA SER A 579 -16.85 -2.76 -26.10
C SER A 579 -16.52 -4.12 -25.48
N ASP A 580 -17.13 -5.19 -25.95
CA ASP A 580 -16.76 -6.55 -25.54
C ASP A 580 -17.04 -7.52 -26.70
N CYS A 581 -16.09 -8.38 -27.00
CA CYS A 581 -16.27 -9.44 -27.98
C CYS A 581 -15.27 -10.58 -27.69
N ALA A 582 -15.72 -11.59 -26.93
CA ALA A 582 -14.89 -12.76 -26.62
C ALA A 582 -14.50 -13.58 -27.87
N ASN A 583 -15.23 -13.44 -28.98
CA ASN A 583 -15.00 -14.17 -30.24
C ASN A 583 -14.91 -13.20 -31.44
N PRO A 584 -13.85 -12.38 -31.52
CA PRO A 584 -13.70 -11.35 -32.54
C PRO A 584 -13.63 -11.89 -33.98
N ILE A 585 -13.32 -13.16 -34.15
CA ILE A 585 -13.24 -13.84 -35.44
C ILE A 585 -14.47 -14.74 -35.61
N ARG A 586 -15.15 -14.65 -36.76
CA ARG A 586 -16.30 -15.49 -37.13
C ARG A 586 -16.04 -16.27 -38.40
N THR A 587 -16.71 -17.42 -38.53
CA THR A 587 -16.79 -18.14 -39.80
C THR A 587 -17.66 -17.36 -40.78
N GLY A 588 -17.10 -17.02 -41.93
CA GLY A 588 -17.75 -16.35 -43.04
C GLY A 588 -18.71 -17.30 -43.79
N ILE A 589 -19.79 -16.71 -44.30
CA ILE A 589 -20.89 -17.41 -45.00
C ILE A 589 -20.41 -17.99 -46.34
N ILE A 590 -19.45 -17.33 -47.00
CA ILE A 590 -18.94 -17.73 -48.31
C ILE A 590 -17.61 -18.47 -48.13
N LEU A 591 -17.55 -19.72 -48.61
CA LEU A 591 -16.36 -20.58 -48.69
C LEU A 591 -15.74 -21.02 -47.36
N TYR A 592 -16.46 -20.90 -46.23
CA TYR A 592 -15.99 -21.23 -44.87
C TYR A 592 -14.67 -20.50 -44.48
N SER A 593 -14.41 -19.29 -45.00
CA SER A 593 -13.27 -18.47 -44.57
C SER A 593 -13.52 -17.87 -43.19
N TYR A 594 -12.49 -17.55 -42.42
CA TYR A 594 -12.60 -16.81 -41.15
C TYR A 594 -12.36 -15.32 -41.39
N ASN A 595 -13.17 -14.47 -40.77
CA ASN A 595 -13.10 -13.00 -40.91
C ASN A 595 -13.38 -12.32 -39.57
N TRP A 596 -12.93 -11.07 -39.43
CA TRP A 596 -13.31 -10.23 -38.30
C TRP A 596 -14.83 -10.03 -38.24
N ARG A 597 -15.37 -10.02 -37.02
CA ARG A 597 -16.73 -9.54 -36.76
C ARG A 597 -16.80 -8.04 -37.03
N ASP A 598 -17.96 -7.60 -37.49
CA ASP A 598 -18.18 -6.19 -37.83
C ASP A 598 -18.04 -5.33 -36.57
N GLY A 599 -17.33 -4.19 -36.68
CA GLY A 599 -17.15 -3.23 -35.61
C GLY A 599 -16.01 -3.51 -34.62
N VAL A 600 -15.53 -4.75 -34.48
CA VAL A 600 -14.44 -5.10 -33.53
C VAL A 600 -13.19 -4.24 -33.73
N GLN A 601 -12.69 -4.13 -34.96
CA GLN A 601 -11.50 -3.33 -35.24
C GLN A 601 -11.75 -1.82 -35.05
N ALA A 602 -12.98 -1.34 -35.28
CA ALA A 602 -13.32 0.06 -35.05
C ALA A 602 -13.39 0.37 -33.54
N ASN A 603 -13.96 -0.55 -32.75
CA ASN A 603 -14.08 -0.46 -31.30
C ASN A 603 -12.73 -0.43 -30.58
N ALA A 604 -11.68 -0.99 -31.19
CA ALA A 604 -10.31 -0.85 -30.69
C ALA A 604 -9.87 0.61 -30.50
N THR A 605 -10.57 1.60 -31.08
CA THR A 605 -10.26 3.03 -30.93
C THR A 605 -11.48 3.87 -30.51
N ALA A 606 -12.68 3.47 -30.92
CA ALA A 606 -13.90 4.23 -30.70
C ALA A 606 -14.28 4.37 -29.21
N VAL A 607 -13.99 3.37 -28.38
CA VAL A 607 -14.29 3.42 -26.93
C VAL A 607 -13.49 4.52 -26.24
N LEU A 608 -12.22 4.71 -26.60
CA LEU A 608 -11.39 5.78 -26.06
C LEU A 608 -11.96 7.17 -26.38
N THR A 609 -12.42 7.35 -27.62
CA THR A 609 -13.06 8.60 -28.07
C THR A 609 -14.37 8.84 -27.31
N ALA A 610 -15.21 7.81 -27.21
CA ALA A 610 -16.47 7.86 -26.47
C ALA A 610 -16.24 8.21 -25.00
N TYR A 611 -15.25 7.60 -24.36
CA TYR A 611 -14.91 7.91 -22.97
C TYR A 611 -14.43 9.35 -22.81
N ALA A 612 -13.51 9.79 -23.67
CA ALA A 612 -13.01 11.16 -23.64
C ALA A 612 -14.12 12.21 -23.77
N GLN A 613 -15.16 11.95 -24.57
CA GLN A 613 -16.30 12.85 -24.76
C GLN A 613 -17.24 12.91 -23.54
N ASN A 614 -17.21 11.89 -22.68
CA ASN A 614 -18.10 11.75 -21.52
C ASN A 614 -17.35 11.77 -20.18
N TYR A 615 -16.06 12.08 -20.19
CA TYR A 615 -15.27 12.23 -18.99
C TYR A 615 -15.53 13.60 -18.35
N GLU A 616 -15.95 13.59 -17.08
CA GLU A 616 -16.16 14.77 -16.24
C GLU A 616 -15.43 14.58 -14.91
N SER A 617 -14.32 15.29 -14.75
CA SER A 617 -13.36 15.12 -13.65
C SER A 617 -13.87 15.63 -12.30
N THR A 618 -15.11 16.12 -12.21
CA THR A 618 -15.72 16.58 -10.96
C THR A 618 -16.71 15.56 -10.38
N GLU A 619 -17.07 14.55 -11.19
CA GLU A 619 -18.13 13.60 -10.87
C GLU A 619 -17.60 12.19 -10.64
N HIS A 620 -16.45 11.85 -11.22
CA HIS A 620 -15.70 10.61 -11.01
C HIS A 620 -16.50 9.32 -11.23
N ARG A 621 -17.59 9.37 -12.01
CA ARG A 621 -18.57 8.29 -12.12
C ARG A 621 -18.45 7.41 -13.37
N ASN A 622 -17.76 7.89 -14.41
CA ASN A 622 -17.67 7.18 -15.67
C ASN A 622 -16.37 6.37 -15.75
N PHE A 623 -16.49 5.10 -16.13
CA PHE A 623 -15.38 4.21 -16.43
C PHE A 623 -15.44 3.81 -17.89
N SER A 624 -14.33 3.30 -18.45
CA SER A 624 -14.36 2.67 -19.76
C SER A 624 -13.61 1.34 -19.80
N MET A 625 -13.97 0.49 -20.76
CA MET A 625 -13.28 -0.75 -21.06
C MET A 625 -13.14 -0.94 -22.56
N THR A 626 -11.92 -0.75 -23.08
CA THR A 626 -11.55 -1.03 -24.47
C THR A 626 -11.09 -2.48 -24.56
N TYR A 627 -11.74 -3.28 -25.42
CA TYR A 627 -11.45 -4.71 -25.53
C TYR A 627 -10.57 -5.00 -26.74
N LEU A 628 -9.28 -5.24 -26.50
CA LEU A 628 -8.25 -5.52 -27.53
C LEU A 628 -7.86 -7.01 -27.54
N GLY A 629 -8.80 -7.90 -27.19
CA GLY A 629 -8.54 -9.32 -27.01
C GLY A 629 -9.64 -10.23 -27.56
N GLY A 630 -9.65 -11.48 -27.09
CA GLY A 630 -10.62 -12.51 -27.47
C GLY A 630 -10.03 -13.67 -28.27
N CYS A 631 -10.84 -14.69 -28.50
CA CYS A 631 -10.46 -15.89 -29.25
C CYS A 631 -10.27 -15.61 -30.75
N GLY A 632 -9.26 -16.26 -31.30
CA GLY A 632 -9.05 -16.36 -32.73
C GLY A 632 -9.97 -17.37 -33.41
N GLY A 633 -9.63 -17.72 -34.65
CA GLY A 633 -10.33 -18.74 -35.41
C GLY A 633 -9.60 -19.04 -36.71
N GLY A 634 -9.67 -20.28 -37.17
CA GLY A 634 -8.97 -20.62 -38.39
C GLY A 634 -9.26 -22.00 -38.97
N ASN A 635 -8.87 -22.13 -40.22
CA ASN A 635 -8.76 -23.39 -40.95
C ASN A 635 -7.61 -23.29 -41.97
N ASN A 636 -7.51 -24.26 -42.89
CA ASN A 636 -6.44 -24.31 -43.89
C ASN A 636 -6.43 -23.13 -44.89
N ARG A 637 -7.46 -22.28 -44.94
CA ARG A 637 -7.59 -21.16 -45.90
C ARG A 637 -7.32 -19.80 -45.27
N SER A 638 -7.62 -19.65 -43.99
CA SER A 638 -7.47 -18.39 -43.25
C SER A 638 -7.42 -18.72 -41.76
N SER A 639 -6.44 -18.18 -41.05
CA SER A 639 -6.27 -18.40 -39.62
C SER A 639 -5.83 -17.13 -38.91
N TYR A 640 -6.44 -16.88 -37.75
CA TYR A 640 -6.12 -15.77 -36.87
C TYR A 640 -5.86 -16.37 -35.50
N THR A 641 -4.60 -16.45 -35.09
CA THR A 641 -4.27 -16.90 -33.73
C THR A 641 -4.60 -15.79 -32.73
N THR A 642 -4.58 -16.11 -31.44
CA THR A 642 -4.74 -15.09 -30.39
C THR A 642 -3.65 -14.01 -30.44
N SER A 643 -2.44 -14.35 -30.88
CA SER A 643 -1.36 -13.39 -31.17
C SER A 643 -1.66 -12.53 -32.41
N THR A 644 -2.26 -13.08 -33.47
CA THR A 644 -2.74 -12.27 -34.61
C THR A 644 -3.82 -11.28 -34.18
N VAL A 645 -4.76 -11.72 -33.33
CA VAL A 645 -5.78 -10.83 -32.75
C VAL A 645 -5.13 -9.72 -31.94
N ALA A 646 -4.23 -10.07 -31.01
CA ALA A 646 -3.52 -9.13 -30.14
C ALA A 646 -2.74 -8.10 -30.97
N SER A 647 -1.83 -8.54 -31.84
CA SER A 647 -0.99 -7.65 -32.66
C SER A 647 -1.81 -6.69 -33.54
N THR A 648 -2.93 -7.15 -34.09
CA THR A 648 -3.79 -6.31 -34.94
C THR A 648 -4.51 -5.23 -34.13
N LEU A 649 -5.21 -5.60 -33.05
CA LEU A 649 -6.00 -4.65 -32.26
C LEU A 649 -5.11 -3.69 -31.47
N ASN A 650 -4.00 -4.20 -30.91
CA ASN A 650 -3.02 -3.38 -30.22
C ASN A 650 -2.39 -2.35 -31.16
N ALA A 651 -2.04 -2.73 -32.40
CA ALA A 651 -1.48 -1.80 -33.37
C ALA A 651 -2.48 -0.68 -33.73
N LEU A 652 -3.77 -1.01 -33.88
CA LEU A 652 -4.80 0.01 -34.10
C LEU A 652 -4.88 0.98 -32.92
N TRP A 653 -4.96 0.46 -31.69
CA TRP A 653 -5.04 1.29 -30.49
C TRP A 653 -3.75 2.10 -30.23
N LEU A 654 -2.56 1.54 -30.50
CA LEU A 654 -1.28 2.22 -30.31
C LEU A 654 -1.08 3.39 -31.28
N ASN A 655 -1.59 3.30 -32.51
CA ASN A 655 -1.30 4.25 -33.59
C ASN A 655 -2.30 5.42 -33.73
N ILE A 656 -3.19 5.63 -32.76
CA ILE A 656 -4.06 6.81 -32.70
C ILE A 656 -3.49 7.91 -31.80
N ASP A 657 -3.90 9.14 -32.08
CA ASP A 657 -3.76 10.28 -31.16
C ASP A 657 -4.70 10.09 -29.96
N LYS A 658 -4.11 9.78 -28.81
CA LYS A 658 -4.85 9.54 -27.56
C LYS A 658 -5.05 10.85 -26.82
N PRO A 659 -6.16 11.01 -26.06
CA PRO A 659 -6.35 12.20 -25.24
C PRO A 659 -5.29 12.24 -24.13
N THR A 660 -4.45 13.28 -24.12
CA THR A 660 -3.34 13.42 -23.16
C THR A 660 -3.80 13.87 -21.78
N LEU A 661 -4.92 14.58 -21.68
CA LEU A 661 -5.41 15.17 -20.42
C LEU A 661 -6.56 14.37 -19.77
N LYS A 662 -6.81 13.15 -20.22
CA LYS A 662 -7.96 12.34 -19.78
C LYS A 662 -7.54 10.88 -19.58
N PRO A 663 -8.18 10.15 -18.65
CA PRO A 663 -7.91 8.73 -18.49
C PRO A 663 -8.27 7.94 -19.75
N TRP A 664 -7.55 6.85 -20.00
CA TRP A 664 -7.84 5.91 -21.08
C TRP A 664 -8.73 4.74 -20.62
N GLY A 665 -8.98 4.64 -19.32
CA GLY A 665 -9.79 3.60 -18.69
C GLY A 665 -9.11 2.23 -18.73
N TRP A 666 -9.90 1.16 -18.79
CA TRP A 666 -9.39 -0.20 -18.78
C TRP A 666 -9.10 -0.66 -20.21
N VAL A 667 -7.92 -1.22 -20.45
CA VAL A 667 -7.52 -1.69 -21.79
C VAL A 667 -7.17 -3.16 -21.71
N MET A 668 -8.00 -4.01 -22.33
CA MET A 668 -7.95 -5.47 -22.17
C MET A 668 -7.12 -6.12 -23.27
N PHE A 669 -5.99 -6.72 -22.92
CA PHE A 669 -5.03 -7.30 -23.88
C PHE A 669 -5.06 -8.83 -23.90
N ASN A 670 -4.74 -9.41 -25.05
CA ASN A 670 -4.33 -10.82 -25.19
C ASN A 670 -2.80 -10.97 -25.06
N CYS A 671 -2.32 -12.18 -24.83
CA CYS A 671 -0.93 -12.61 -24.94
C CYS A 671 0.03 -11.79 -24.06
N VAL A 672 -0.37 -11.54 -22.82
CA VAL A 672 0.45 -10.83 -21.83
C VAL A 672 1.81 -11.50 -21.69
N GLY A 673 2.87 -10.72 -21.88
CA GLY A 673 4.26 -11.13 -21.75
C GLY A 673 4.88 -11.87 -22.95
N THR A 674 4.10 -12.19 -23.99
CA THR A 674 4.63 -12.86 -25.21
C THR A 674 4.45 -12.04 -26.47
N GLU A 675 3.37 -11.25 -26.58
CA GLU A 675 3.15 -10.37 -27.72
C GLU A 675 3.78 -8.99 -27.47
N ALA A 676 4.69 -8.55 -28.33
CA ALA A 676 5.46 -7.32 -28.12
C ALA A 676 4.55 -6.07 -28.07
N THR A 677 3.52 -6.03 -28.92
CA THR A 677 2.54 -4.94 -28.93
C THR A 677 1.69 -4.90 -27.66
N THR A 678 1.47 -6.05 -27.01
CA THR A 678 0.79 -6.11 -25.70
C THR A 678 1.67 -5.50 -24.62
N THR A 679 2.96 -5.85 -24.57
CA THR A 679 3.91 -5.23 -23.63
C THR A 679 4.00 -3.71 -23.82
N GLN A 680 4.03 -3.25 -25.07
CA GLN A 680 3.98 -1.82 -25.40
C GLN A 680 2.69 -1.15 -24.95
N GLY A 681 1.53 -1.79 -25.18
CA GLY A 681 0.23 -1.30 -24.75
C GLY A 681 0.12 -1.19 -23.23
N ILE A 682 0.54 -2.21 -22.50
CA ILE A 682 0.57 -2.20 -21.02
C ILE A 682 1.46 -1.07 -20.50
N GLN A 683 2.68 -0.93 -21.03
CA GLN A 683 3.58 0.13 -20.61
C GLN A 683 2.97 1.51 -20.90
N ALA A 684 2.41 1.72 -22.09
CA ALA A 684 1.79 3.00 -22.47
C ALA A 684 0.63 3.38 -21.54
N VAL A 685 -0.24 2.42 -21.18
CA VAL A 685 -1.34 2.66 -20.24
C VAL A 685 -0.82 3.07 -18.86
N ILE A 686 0.25 2.44 -18.38
CA ILE A 686 0.83 2.77 -17.08
C ILE A 686 1.52 4.14 -17.10
N GLU A 687 2.38 4.40 -18.10
CA GLU A 687 3.11 5.66 -18.24
C GLU A 687 2.16 6.85 -18.37
N HIS A 688 0.99 6.67 -18.99
CA HIS A 688 -0.04 7.71 -19.07
C HIS A 688 -0.50 8.21 -17.69
N ASN A 689 -0.59 7.34 -16.68
CA ASN A 689 -0.95 7.77 -15.32
C ASN A 689 0.15 8.61 -14.64
N ALA A 690 1.36 8.64 -15.20
CA ALA A 690 2.49 9.41 -14.70
C ALA A 690 2.80 10.64 -15.58
N ASP A 691 2.00 10.88 -16.63
CA ASP A 691 2.19 12.02 -17.53
C ASP A 691 2.03 13.33 -16.73
N PRO A 692 3.03 14.22 -16.72
CA PRO A 692 2.94 15.49 -16.01
C PRO A 692 1.85 16.43 -16.54
N GLU A 693 1.41 16.27 -17.79
CA GLU A 693 0.28 17.03 -18.34
C GLU A 693 -1.06 16.49 -17.85
N PHE A 694 -1.15 15.19 -17.54
CA PHE A 694 -2.37 14.57 -17.04
C PHE A 694 -2.51 14.71 -15.52
N LYS A 695 -3.24 15.75 -15.10
CA LYS A 695 -3.55 15.97 -13.67
C LYS A 695 -4.69 15.07 -13.22
N LEU A 696 -4.34 13.94 -12.61
CA LEU A 696 -5.28 13.03 -11.94
C LEU A 696 -6.03 13.75 -10.83
N ALA A 697 -7.36 13.66 -10.82
CA ALA A 697 -8.17 14.24 -9.76
C ALA A 697 -8.08 13.44 -8.46
N ARG A 698 -8.14 14.16 -7.32
CA ARG A 698 -7.93 13.59 -5.98
C ARG A 698 -8.99 14.04 -5.00
N ARG A 699 -9.33 13.16 -4.06
CA ARG A 699 -10.07 13.54 -2.87
C ARG A 699 -9.20 14.50 -2.06
N SER A 700 -9.74 15.66 -1.71
CA SER A 700 -9.02 16.62 -0.87
C SER A 700 -8.54 15.93 0.40
N ALA A 701 -7.23 15.99 0.66
CA ALA A 701 -6.67 15.45 1.89
C ALA A 701 -7.39 16.09 3.08
N ALA A 702 -7.83 15.28 4.04
CA ALA A 702 -8.16 15.82 5.36
C ALA A 702 -6.95 16.63 5.82
N LYS A 703 -7.14 17.86 6.30
CA LYS A 703 -6.06 18.64 6.92
C LYS A 703 -5.57 17.90 8.15
N ALA A 704 -4.71 16.91 7.97
CA ALA A 704 -4.05 16.23 9.05
C ALA A 704 -3.10 17.25 9.70
N LYS A 705 -3.19 17.39 11.01
CA LYS A 705 -2.08 17.95 11.79
C LYS A 705 -0.85 17.10 11.45
N PRO A 706 0.30 17.69 11.11
CA PRO A 706 1.51 16.92 10.87
C PRO A 706 1.78 16.00 12.07
N SER A 707 1.73 14.69 11.86
CA SER A 707 2.32 13.71 12.78
C SER A 707 3.75 13.53 12.32
N GLY A 708 4.65 14.28 12.93
CA GLY A 708 6.05 14.38 12.51
C GLY A 708 6.53 15.81 12.71
N ASP A 709 7.62 15.94 13.45
CA ASP A 709 8.30 17.18 13.75
C ASP A 709 8.52 18.02 12.48
N THR A 710 7.73 19.08 12.32
CA THR A 710 7.68 19.95 11.13
C THR A 710 8.22 21.35 11.40
N LYS A 711 9.00 21.54 12.45
CA LYS A 711 9.73 22.80 12.63
C LYS A 711 11.20 22.64 12.24
N GLY A 712 11.41 22.49 10.93
CA GLY A 712 12.62 23.05 10.33
C GLY A 712 12.62 24.55 10.65
N ILE A 713 13.49 24.95 11.58
CA ILE A 713 13.58 26.34 12.05
C ILE A 713 13.94 27.18 10.82
N ALA A 714 12.96 27.95 10.34
CA ALA A 714 13.19 28.97 9.33
C ALA A 714 14.28 29.92 9.85
N ASN A 715 15.28 30.17 9.00
CA ASN A 715 16.39 31.06 9.25
C ASN A 715 15.94 32.37 9.90
N GLY A 716 16.74 32.79 10.89
CA GLY A 716 16.50 33.94 11.73
C GLY A 716 16.26 35.24 10.96
N GLY A 717 15.15 35.89 11.30
CA GLY A 717 15.05 37.33 11.28
C GLY A 717 15.33 37.85 12.68
N THR A 718 16.47 38.51 12.86
CA THR A 718 16.63 39.56 13.88
C THR A 718 15.40 40.49 13.84
N VAL A 719 14.82 40.90 14.96
CA VAL A 719 15.08 42.17 15.67
C VAL A 719 14.16 42.20 16.91
N PHE A 720 14.76 42.48 18.09
CA PHE A 720 14.15 42.72 19.42
C PHE A 720 13.68 41.52 20.23
#